data_AF-A0A6V7RYB2-F1
#
_entry.id   AF-A0A6V7RYB2-F1
#
_cell.length_a   1.000
_cell.length_b   1.000
_cell.length_c   1.000
_cell.angle_alpha   90.00
_cell.angle_beta   90.00
_cell.angle_gamma   90.00
#
_symmetry.space_group_name_H-M   'P 1'
#
loop_
_entity.id
_entity.type
_entity.pdbx_description
1 polymer ?
#
loop_
_entity_poly.entity_id
_entity_poly.type
_entity_poly.pdbx_seq_one_letter_code
_entity_poly.pdbx_strand_id
1 'polypeptide(L)'
;MPTNSLTKLFLVSLSTFSVSQVWGKEYFNGLLTQNLTDILQCNLISYYNSKPGGPDPDSFLDFVDEPEQFYWFVENYLAVPFSVPPHLSANSDHNWEPCLKKKWMSEFLKEYEEPDVSYLANILDKEQRFYYKDAFRGKEPVAKYAIFEIKEFDSYCILPPFVQTNIKNKDNKEYLSFQMDKTDYQIYLEMNGNKHSAMKHLYENMEYSEKKEIVKAIAEANNENSFQLICPSYYIKLHYNTECKPNSNILTCIDEHIKTKCLDGVKNDENPNICDHLINLFNSLKDFQLESFHKFLTTDELKLTKPRGPWVHPLFHVYDRKDHLNPKINILPDEFKRFNPQNSIYFSFSAEIPEKYSYVDNVPMNFKLNKYSSSVFDTFQNIFSVFKKKSTPIPPASVKEISQKIEDFEFKTAKAPVQCMAVKKSLDLSIEVDIFKVAGVENICNVIDKYALTQDSDFKKKPKEKKMQKLDQIEKGFHIDCILVSTHVEAYNLIRQFLNLENVLSLVRYTSLYTHKFFKSVTSLKGNFLYDNPNAIKYARSCGSAVLYIPAVLYRRNLYVPETFLSLYLGLSNLVSSNPSSPFFEYSIIEFLVSYFNKGAAKFLYYFISIISVLHINRYYYEQIYCHHNKHFDALKSKMIHPDIVQSILKKLKSMLSSPRYAKMMELYNNLESDILFNYDEMIKILMKFDEFAQNKDVQERAQKKIDEEEKPEINSLEEMAKYNEEWLPKLTKPTIPLDPKDKPNPNIKFDENVRSDDNLTLADRDKELELHLFKYIGNLPADKSASSTENQTDLAFDEKVQPTDAEEMKAASKEHLNTLDTEDGNDDETQDSYNNEEEETTPPEPDNDEDPNLL
;
A
#
# COMPACT_ATOMS: atom_id res chain seq x y z
N MET A 1 43.69 -36.35 -53.03
CA MET A 1 43.12 -36.36 -51.66
C MET A 1 43.04 -34.93 -51.16
N PRO A 2 41.93 -34.53 -50.50
CA PRO A 2 41.48 -33.13 -50.47
C PRO A 2 41.71 -32.46 -49.11
N THR A 3 42.13 -31.20 -49.08
CA THR A 3 42.23 -30.38 -47.84
C THR A 3 41.62 -28.97 -47.93
N ASN A 4 40.98 -28.59 -49.05
CA ASN A 4 40.54 -27.19 -49.26
C ASN A 4 39.02 -26.93 -49.11
N SER A 5 38.21 -27.92 -48.73
CA SER A 5 36.76 -27.73 -48.51
C SER A 5 36.43 -27.30 -47.08
N LEU A 6 37.15 -27.83 -46.08
CA LEU A 6 36.89 -27.57 -44.66
C LEU A 6 37.35 -26.17 -44.25
N THR A 7 38.48 -25.70 -44.77
CA THR A 7 39.01 -24.34 -44.50
C THR A 7 38.14 -23.25 -45.09
N LYS A 8 37.50 -23.45 -46.24
CA LYS A 8 36.54 -22.47 -46.78
C LYS A 8 35.24 -22.42 -45.98
N LEU A 9 34.72 -23.57 -45.52
CA LEU A 9 33.57 -23.61 -44.62
C LEU A 9 33.89 -23.03 -43.23
N PHE A 10 35.10 -23.26 -42.70
CA PHE A 10 35.57 -22.65 -41.46
C PHE A 10 35.84 -21.15 -41.59
N LEU A 11 36.38 -20.67 -42.71
CA LEU A 11 36.64 -19.24 -42.92
C LEU A 11 35.36 -18.46 -43.23
N VAL A 12 34.39 -19.04 -43.94
CA VAL A 12 33.08 -18.41 -44.17
C VAL A 12 32.27 -18.39 -42.86
N SER A 13 32.30 -19.46 -42.06
CA SER A 13 31.66 -19.48 -40.73
C SER A 13 32.36 -18.57 -39.72
N LEU A 14 33.70 -18.50 -39.70
CA LEU A 14 34.43 -17.54 -38.85
C LEU A 14 34.21 -16.11 -39.29
N SER A 15 34.14 -15.80 -40.59
CA SER A 15 33.88 -14.42 -41.05
C SER A 15 32.44 -13.99 -40.77
N THR A 16 31.46 -14.89 -40.80
CA THR A 16 30.10 -14.59 -40.29
C THR A 16 30.04 -14.45 -38.76
N PHE A 17 30.90 -15.15 -38.01
CA PHE A 17 30.97 -15.06 -36.53
C PHE A 17 31.85 -13.91 -36.00
N SER A 18 32.81 -13.42 -36.78
CA SER A 18 33.73 -12.35 -36.35
C SER A 18 33.28 -10.95 -36.76
N VAL A 19 32.40 -10.82 -37.76
CA VAL A 19 31.74 -9.52 -38.05
C VAL A 19 30.68 -9.18 -37.00
N SER A 20 30.04 -10.18 -36.39
CA SER A 20 29.04 -10.00 -35.32
C SER A 20 29.63 -9.69 -33.94
N GLN A 21 30.96 -9.71 -33.76
CA GLN A 21 31.63 -9.31 -32.50
C GLN A 21 32.35 -7.96 -32.57
N VAL A 22 32.41 -7.29 -33.73
CA VAL A 22 33.16 -6.04 -33.92
C VAL A 22 32.29 -4.84 -34.30
N TRP A 23 31.02 -5.05 -34.66
CA TRP A 23 30.07 -3.95 -34.84
C TRP A 23 29.30 -3.71 -33.54
N GLY A 24 29.14 -2.43 -33.16
CA GLY A 24 28.25 -2.04 -32.07
C GLY A 24 26.82 -2.51 -32.33
N LYS A 25 25.93 -2.34 -31.35
CA LYS A 25 24.50 -2.67 -31.53
C LYS A 25 23.96 -2.03 -32.80
N GLU A 26 23.08 -2.72 -33.50
CA GLU A 26 22.52 -2.19 -34.74
C GLU A 26 21.60 -1.00 -34.44
N TYR A 27 21.58 0.00 -35.31
CA TYR A 27 20.59 1.07 -35.22
C TYR A 27 19.22 0.51 -35.59
N PHE A 28 18.22 0.78 -34.77
CA PHE A 28 16.86 0.32 -35.03
C PHE A 28 16.27 1.02 -36.27
N ASN A 29 16.06 0.24 -37.34
CA ASN A 29 15.58 0.72 -38.64
C ASN A 29 14.05 0.65 -38.79
N GLY A 30 13.34 0.27 -37.72
CA GLY A 30 11.90 0.18 -37.66
C GLY A 30 11.30 -1.20 -37.94
N LEU A 31 12.13 -2.23 -38.12
CA LEU A 31 11.69 -3.63 -38.25
C LEU A 31 12.15 -4.43 -37.03
N LEU A 32 11.21 -5.13 -36.38
CA LEU A 32 11.50 -6.05 -35.29
C LEU A 32 11.99 -7.40 -35.83
N THR A 33 12.90 -8.05 -35.12
CA THR A 33 13.23 -9.45 -35.40
C THR A 33 12.05 -10.37 -35.08
N GLN A 34 12.02 -11.56 -35.67
CA GLN A 34 10.93 -12.52 -35.43
C GLN A 34 10.78 -12.84 -33.93
N ASN A 35 11.88 -13.05 -33.22
CA ASN A 35 11.86 -13.32 -31.78
C ASN A 35 11.27 -12.15 -30.97
N LEU A 36 11.59 -10.90 -31.31
CA LEU A 36 10.98 -9.73 -30.67
C LEU A 36 9.51 -9.57 -31.02
N THR A 37 9.13 -9.91 -32.26
CA THR A 37 7.74 -9.89 -32.73
C THR A 37 6.90 -10.93 -31.97
N ASP A 38 7.40 -12.16 -31.82
CA ASP A 38 6.70 -13.22 -31.08
C ASP A 38 6.49 -12.83 -29.61
N ILE A 39 7.52 -12.27 -28.95
CA ILE A 39 7.42 -11.81 -27.56
C ILE A 39 6.43 -10.63 -27.45
N LEU A 40 6.42 -9.71 -28.42
CA LEU A 40 5.47 -8.60 -28.44
C LEU A 40 4.03 -9.10 -28.58
N GLN A 41 3.79 -10.01 -29.53
CA GLN A 41 2.48 -10.61 -29.73
C GLN A 41 1.97 -11.34 -28.48
N CYS A 42 2.82 -12.11 -27.80
CA CYS A 42 2.47 -12.71 -26.51
C CYS A 42 2.02 -11.67 -25.47
N ASN A 43 2.73 -10.54 -25.38
CA ASN A 43 2.37 -9.46 -24.46
C ASN A 43 1.05 -8.80 -24.85
N LEU A 44 0.81 -8.53 -26.14
CA LEU A 44 -0.46 -8.00 -26.63
C LEU A 44 -1.62 -8.97 -26.32
N ILE A 45 -1.48 -10.25 -26.63
CA ILE A 45 -2.52 -11.25 -26.33
C ILE A 45 -2.79 -11.31 -24.83
N SER A 46 -1.75 -11.31 -24.00
CA SER A 46 -1.90 -11.30 -22.54
C SER A 46 -2.57 -10.03 -22.01
N TYR A 47 -2.36 -8.89 -22.67
CA TYR A 47 -2.94 -7.61 -22.27
C TYR A 47 -4.43 -7.55 -22.59
N TYR A 48 -4.79 -7.84 -23.85
CA TYR A 48 -6.19 -7.87 -24.31
C TYR A 48 -7.01 -8.95 -23.60
N ASN A 49 -6.41 -10.06 -23.20
CA ASN A 49 -7.03 -11.13 -22.41
C ASN A 49 -6.62 -11.06 -20.93
N SER A 50 -6.58 -9.86 -20.34
CA SER A 50 -6.27 -9.71 -18.92
C SER A 50 -7.41 -10.19 -18.01
N LYS A 51 -8.67 -10.04 -18.46
CA LYS A 51 -9.90 -10.47 -17.76
C LYS A 51 -10.53 -11.71 -18.42
N PRO A 52 -11.27 -12.54 -17.65
CA PRO A 52 -12.07 -13.62 -18.24
C PRO A 52 -13.17 -13.05 -19.12
N GLY A 53 -13.42 -13.66 -20.29
CA GLY A 53 -14.42 -13.19 -21.26
C GLY A 53 -13.91 -13.06 -22.70
N GLY A 54 -12.60 -13.24 -22.91
CA GLY A 54 -11.94 -13.10 -24.21
C GLY A 54 -11.24 -11.74 -24.37
N PRO A 55 -10.71 -11.44 -25.57
CA PRO A 55 -10.00 -10.19 -25.79
C PRO A 55 -10.96 -9.00 -25.73
N ASP A 56 -10.57 -7.93 -25.05
CA ASP A 56 -11.40 -6.73 -24.82
C ASP A 56 -11.07 -5.60 -25.82
N PRO A 57 -11.99 -5.21 -26.72
CA PRO A 57 -11.74 -4.13 -27.70
C PRO A 57 -11.60 -2.74 -27.03
N ASP A 58 -12.19 -2.52 -25.86
CA ASP A 58 -12.10 -1.22 -25.17
C ASP A 58 -10.75 -1.04 -24.47
N SER A 59 -9.88 -2.04 -24.58
CA SER A 59 -8.54 -2.02 -24.01
C SER A 59 -7.45 -1.41 -24.92
N PHE A 60 -7.77 -0.83 -26.08
CA PHE A 60 -6.75 -0.24 -26.95
C PHE A 60 -5.99 0.93 -26.29
N LEU A 61 -4.65 0.87 -26.33
CA LEU A 61 -3.76 1.93 -25.85
C LEU A 61 -3.22 2.72 -27.03
N ASP A 62 -3.38 4.05 -27.04
CA ASP A 62 -2.79 4.89 -28.09
C ASP A 62 -1.40 5.36 -27.67
N PHE A 63 -0.36 4.81 -28.30
CA PHE A 63 1.02 5.10 -27.92
C PHE A 63 1.53 6.43 -28.48
N VAL A 64 0.85 7.01 -29.47
CA VAL A 64 1.30 8.21 -30.17
C VAL A 64 0.64 9.45 -29.59
N ASP A 65 -0.70 9.44 -29.53
CA ASP A 65 -1.48 10.58 -29.09
C ASP A 65 -1.58 10.66 -27.55
N GLU A 66 -1.45 9.53 -26.86
CA GLU A 66 -1.42 9.44 -25.39
C GLU A 66 -0.12 8.76 -24.88
N PRO A 67 1.06 9.44 -24.94
CA PRO A 67 2.35 8.84 -24.63
C PRO A 67 2.47 8.19 -23.24
N GLU A 68 1.67 8.62 -22.27
CA GLU A 68 1.60 7.99 -20.94
C GLU A 68 1.18 6.51 -21.01
N GLN A 69 0.31 6.15 -21.96
CA GLN A 69 -0.16 4.79 -22.17
C GLN A 69 0.95 3.89 -22.71
N PHE A 70 1.81 4.43 -23.57
CA PHE A 70 3.01 3.75 -24.05
C PHE A 70 3.96 3.39 -22.90
N TYR A 71 4.27 4.37 -22.05
CA TYR A 71 5.16 4.14 -20.92
C TYR A 71 4.57 3.14 -19.93
N TRP A 72 3.26 3.22 -19.67
CA TRP A 72 2.58 2.26 -18.83
C TRP A 72 2.67 0.83 -19.37
N PHE A 73 2.50 0.65 -20.69
CA PHE A 73 2.62 -0.66 -21.33
C PHE A 73 4.06 -1.19 -21.27
N VAL A 74 5.05 -0.31 -21.43
CA VAL A 74 6.46 -0.63 -21.22
C VAL A 74 6.71 -1.14 -19.80
N GLU A 75 6.24 -0.40 -18.78
CA GLU A 75 6.46 -0.73 -17.37
C GLU A 75 5.75 -2.02 -16.94
N ASN A 76 4.51 -2.25 -17.40
CA ASN A 76 3.67 -3.35 -16.91
C ASN A 76 3.79 -4.65 -17.73
N TYR A 77 4.19 -4.56 -19.01
CA TYR A 77 4.25 -5.70 -19.93
C TYR A 77 5.65 -5.90 -20.53
N LEU A 78 6.27 -4.88 -21.15
CA LEU A 78 7.50 -5.09 -21.92
C LEU A 78 8.78 -5.21 -21.06
N ALA A 79 8.82 -4.56 -19.90
CA ALA A 79 9.95 -4.60 -18.96
C ALA A 79 9.84 -5.73 -17.92
N VAL A 80 8.70 -6.41 -17.85
CA VAL A 80 8.40 -7.47 -16.87
C VAL A 80 8.61 -8.84 -17.51
N PRO A 81 9.07 -9.87 -16.77
CA PRO A 81 9.13 -11.22 -17.31
C PRO A 81 7.74 -11.70 -17.71
N PHE A 82 7.60 -12.15 -18.95
CA PHE A 82 6.31 -12.64 -19.46
C PHE A 82 5.79 -13.80 -18.61
N SER A 83 4.51 -13.69 -18.23
CA SER A 83 3.75 -14.69 -17.48
C SER A 83 2.35 -14.78 -18.06
N VAL A 84 1.90 -16.02 -18.25
CA VAL A 84 0.58 -16.33 -18.83
C VAL A 84 -0.51 -16.00 -17.80
N PRO A 85 -1.58 -15.27 -18.19
CA PRO A 85 -2.73 -15.05 -17.33
C PRO A 85 -3.30 -16.39 -16.80
N PRO A 86 -3.65 -16.50 -15.50
CA PRO A 86 -4.07 -17.77 -14.91
C PRO A 86 -5.21 -18.47 -15.65
N HIS A 87 -6.18 -17.69 -16.15
CA HIS A 87 -7.34 -18.22 -16.86
C HIS A 87 -7.02 -18.72 -18.29
N LEU A 88 -5.90 -18.27 -18.89
CA LEU A 88 -5.43 -18.76 -20.19
C LEU A 88 -4.49 -19.98 -20.05
N SER A 89 -3.94 -20.23 -18.85
CA SER A 89 -2.92 -21.27 -18.65
C SER A 89 -3.41 -22.71 -18.86
N ALA A 90 -4.72 -22.97 -18.73
CA ALA A 90 -5.29 -24.31 -18.84
C ALA A 90 -5.84 -24.64 -20.24
N ASN A 91 -6.20 -23.64 -21.06
CA ASN A 91 -6.96 -23.79 -22.32
C ASN A 91 -6.52 -22.78 -23.40
N SER A 92 -5.23 -22.46 -23.56
CA SER A 92 -4.81 -21.52 -24.60
C SER A 92 -4.56 -22.20 -25.95
N ASP A 93 -5.18 -21.69 -27.00
CA ASP A 93 -4.84 -22.01 -28.40
C ASP A 93 -3.46 -21.44 -28.84
N HIS A 94 -2.79 -20.70 -27.95
CA HIS A 94 -1.52 -20.03 -28.20
C HIS A 94 -0.33 -20.82 -27.64
N ASN A 95 0.77 -20.85 -28.40
CA ASN A 95 2.05 -21.37 -27.94
C ASN A 95 2.83 -20.30 -27.16
N TRP A 96 2.93 -20.44 -25.84
CA TRP A 96 3.63 -19.48 -24.97
C TRP A 96 5.12 -19.75 -24.78
N GLU A 97 5.62 -20.93 -25.17
CA GLU A 97 7.02 -21.33 -24.95
C GLU A 97 8.05 -20.29 -25.42
N PRO A 98 7.88 -19.62 -26.59
CA PRO A 98 8.83 -18.61 -27.06
C PRO A 98 8.96 -17.40 -26.14
N CYS A 99 7.95 -17.12 -25.32
CA CYS A 99 7.79 -15.88 -24.57
C CYS A 99 8.09 -16.05 -23.07
N LEU A 100 7.86 -17.24 -22.50
CA LEU A 100 7.93 -17.49 -21.06
C LEU A 100 9.21 -16.94 -20.40
N LYS A 101 9.03 -16.12 -19.36
CA LYS A 101 10.10 -15.53 -18.53
C LYS A 101 11.08 -14.61 -19.29
N LYS A 102 10.83 -14.30 -20.56
CA LYS A 102 11.59 -13.28 -21.30
C LYS A 102 11.01 -11.89 -21.03
N LYS A 103 11.88 -10.87 -21.12
CA LYS A 103 11.52 -9.45 -21.04
C LYS A 103 11.75 -8.85 -22.41
N TRP A 104 10.71 -8.31 -23.04
CA TRP A 104 10.82 -7.74 -24.39
C TRP A 104 11.87 -6.63 -24.45
N MET A 105 11.83 -5.70 -23.49
CA MET A 105 12.74 -4.55 -23.44
C MET A 105 14.21 -4.98 -23.29
N SER A 106 14.48 -6.04 -22.53
CA SER A 106 15.83 -6.56 -22.36
C SER A 106 16.37 -7.24 -23.62
N GLU A 107 15.53 -7.90 -24.41
CA GLU A 107 15.94 -8.50 -25.67
C GLU A 107 16.13 -7.40 -26.74
N PHE A 108 15.22 -6.42 -26.79
CA PHE A 108 15.31 -5.28 -27.71
C PHE A 108 16.61 -4.49 -27.53
N LEU A 109 16.93 -4.11 -26.28
CA LEU A 109 18.16 -3.36 -25.97
C LEU A 109 19.45 -4.20 -26.05
N LYS A 110 19.37 -5.53 -26.18
CA LYS A 110 20.55 -6.35 -26.52
C LYS A 110 20.85 -6.29 -28.01
N GLU A 111 19.81 -6.24 -28.83
CA GLU A 111 19.90 -6.29 -30.29
C GLU A 111 20.18 -4.92 -30.90
N TYR A 112 19.50 -3.87 -30.41
CA TYR A 112 19.57 -2.53 -30.97
C TYR A 112 20.14 -1.48 -30.01
N GLU A 113 20.72 -0.42 -30.59
CA GLU A 113 20.97 0.85 -29.88
C GLU A 113 19.63 1.53 -29.54
N GLU A 114 19.53 2.21 -28.38
CA GLU A 114 18.29 2.85 -27.91
C GLU A 114 17.82 3.90 -28.94
N PRO A 115 16.69 3.70 -29.63
CA PRO A 115 16.18 4.67 -30.60
C PRO A 115 15.48 5.84 -29.89
N ASP A 116 15.09 6.85 -30.68
CA ASP A 116 14.11 7.84 -30.21
C ASP A 116 12.82 7.13 -29.77
N VAL A 117 12.35 7.48 -28.57
CA VAL A 117 11.17 6.87 -27.94
C VAL A 117 9.93 7.10 -28.78
N SER A 118 9.80 8.30 -29.36
CA SER A 118 8.65 8.64 -30.21
C SER A 118 8.60 7.78 -31.47
N TYR A 119 9.78 7.46 -32.03
CA TYR A 119 9.91 6.58 -33.18
C TYR A 119 9.53 5.13 -32.82
N LEU A 120 10.01 4.64 -31.67
CA LEU A 120 9.66 3.30 -31.19
C LEU A 120 8.16 3.18 -30.87
N ALA A 121 7.56 4.18 -30.24
CA ALA A 121 6.13 4.23 -29.91
C ALA A 121 5.27 4.11 -31.17
N ASN A 122 5.61 4.85 -32.24
CA ASN A 122 4.91 4.78 -33.53
C ASN A 122 4.98 3.37 -34.17
N ILE A 123 6.12 2.68 -34.05
CA ILE A 123 6.26 1.33 -34.59
C ILE A 123 5.44 0.32 -33.79
N LEU A 124 5.50 0.38 -32.46
CA LEU A 124 4.71 -0.50 -31.59
C LEU A 124 3.21 -0.21 -31.71
N ASP A 125 2.81 1.03 -31.95
CA ASP A 125 1.42 1.42 -32.25
C ASP A 125 0.92 0.76 -33.55
N LYS A 126 1.75 0.74 -34.60
CA LYS A 126 1.41 0.05 -35.86
C LYS A 126 1.23 -1.45 -35.66
N GLU A 127 2.13 -2.11 -34.92
CA GLU A 127 2.02 -3.52 -34.58
C GLU A 127 0.75 -3.81 -33.75
N GLN A 128 0.44 -2.95 -32.79
CA GLN A 128 -0.79 -3.06 -32.00
C GLN A 128 -2.04 -2.88 -32.88
N ARG A 129 -2.08 -1.87 -33.76
CA ARG A 129 -3.21 -1.66 -34.69
C ARG A 129 -3.39 -2.83 -35.65
N PHE A 130 -2.30 -3.45 -36.11
CA PHE A 130 -2.36 -4.67 -36.91
C PHE A 130 -3.01 -5.81 -36.12
N TYR A 131 -2.54 -6.07 -34.89
CA TYR A 131 -3.15 -7.07 -34.01
C TYR A 131 -4.63 -6.77 -33.72
N TYR A 132 -4.96 -5.52 -33.41
CA TYR A 132 -6.34 -5.09 -33.09
C TYR A 132 -7.29 -5.33 -34.27
N LYS A 133 -6.84 -4.98 -35.49
CA LYS A 133 -7.62 -5.19 -36.71
C LYS A 133 -7.91 -6.66 -36.98
N ASP A 134 -6.94 -7.53 -36.73
CA ASP A 134 -7.10 -8.98 -36.91
C ASP A 134 -8.04 -9.59 -35.86
N ALA A 135 -7.90 -9.18 -34.60
CA ALA A 135 -8.68 -9.70 -33.47
C ALA A 135 -10.15 -9.23 -33.46
N PHE A 136 -10.42 -7.96 -33.79
CA PHE A 136 -11.74 -7.33 -33.54
C PHE A 136 -12.51 -6.90 -34.79
N ARG A 137 -11.96 -7.11 -36.00
CA ARG A 137 -12.59 -6.93 -37.32
C ARG A 137 -13.71 -5.88 -37.39
N GLY A 138 -13.37 -4.66 -37.82
CA GLY A 138 -14.35 -3.63 -38.16
C GLY A 138 -14.72 -2.66 -37.02
N LYS A 139 -14.14 -2.83 -35.82
CA LYS A 139 -14.12 -1.79 -34.79
C LYS A 139 -12.93 -0.84 -35.00
N GLU A 140 -13.14 0.44 -34.79
CA GLU A 140 -12.04 1.41 -34.74
C GLU A 140 -11.34 1.33 -33.38
N PRO A 141 -10.00 1.47 -33.35
CA PRO A 141 -9.27 1.57 -32.09
C PRO A 141 -9.52 2.94 -31.46
N VAL A 142 -9.92 2.95 -30.19
CA VAL A 142 -10.13 4.18 -29.39
C VAL A 142 -9.18 4.14 -28.21
N ALA A 143 -8.46 5.23 -27.97
CA ALA A 143 -7.56 5.33 -26.82
C ALA A 143 -8.34 5.20 -25.51
N LYS A 144 -7.68 4.73 -24.44
CA LYS A 144 -8.30 4.78 -23.11
C LYS A 144 -8.42 6.21 -22.58
N TYR A 145 -9.38 6.40 -21.68
CA TYR A 145 -9.74 7.69 -21.10
C TYR A 145 -9.15 7.92 -19.72
N ALA A 146 -8.90 9.19 -19.42
CA ALA A 146 -8.85 9.69 -18.05
C ALA A 146 -10.27 9.98 -17.55
N ILE A 147 -10.59 9.49 -16.36
CA ILE A 147 -11.93 9.58 -15.78
C ILE A 147 -11.98 10.62 -14.66
N PHE A 148 -12.91 11.56 -14.78
CA PHE A 148 -13.26 12.48 -13.71
C PHE A 148 -14.67 12.17 -13.21
N GLU A 149 -14.79 11.90 -11.92
CA GLU A 149 -16.07 11.62 -11.28
C GLU A 149 -16.72 12.93 -10.83
N ILE A 150 -17.98 13.13 -11.22
CA ILE A 150 -18.78 14.25 -10.75
C ILE A 150 -20.19 13.82 -10.37
N LYS A 151 -20.73 14.40 -9.30
CA LYS A 151 -22.03 14.02 -8.72
C LYS A 151 -23.01 15.18 -8.64
N GLU A 152 -22.50 16.37 -8.32
CA GLU A 152 -23.30 17.48 -7.80
C GLU A 152 -23.03 18.79 -8.55
N PHE A 153 -24.10 19.55 -8.72
CA PHE A 153 -24.07 20.98 -9.03
C PHE A 153 -24.56 21.74 -7.78
N ASP A 154 -23.70 22.56 -7.18
CA ASP A 154 -23.85 23.14 -5.85
C ASP A 154 -24.20 22.07 -4.79
N SER A 155 -25.49 21.81 -4.57
CA SER A 155 -26.02 20.78 -3.65
C SER A 155 -27.05 19.85 -4.30
N TYR A 156 -27.33 20.04 -5.59
CA TYR A 156 -28.27 19.24 -6.37
C TYR A 156 -27.53 18.13 -7.12
N CYS A 157 -28.13 16.94 -7.18
CA CYS A 157 -27.57 15.86 -7.98
C CYS A 157 -27.70 16.16 -9.48
N ILE A 158 -26.65 15.91 -10.24
CA ILE A 158 -26.66 16.04 -11.71
C ILE A 158 -27.49 14.92 -12.33
N LEU A 159 -27.33 13.71 -11.81
CA LEU A 159 -28.14 12.54 -12.16
C LEU A 159 -29.27 12.37 -11.14
N PRO A 160 -30.44 11.82 -11.54
CA PRO A 160 -31.53 11.55 -10.61
C PRO A 160 -31.05 10.78 -9.37
N PRO A 161 -31.41 11.20 -8.14
CA PRO A 161 -30.87 10.61 -6.92
C PRO A 161 -31.42 9.21 -6.64
N PHE A 162 -30.61 8.40 -5.96
CA PHE A 162 -31.06 7.19 -5.28
C PHE A 162 -31.54 7.54 -3.87
N VAL A 163 -32.74 7.09 -3.51
CA VAL A 163 -33.33 7.31 -2.19
C VAL A 163 -33.08 6.08 -1.34
N GLN A 164 -32.35 6.25 -0.24
CA GLN A 164 -32.23 5.24 0.82
C GLN A 164 -33.02 5.68 2.05
N THR A 165 -33.74 4.76 2.67
CA THR A 165 -34.54 5.06 3.85
C THR A 165 -34.11 4.23 5.04
N ASN A 166 -34.43 4.70 6.24
CA ASN A 166 -34.30 3.92 7.47
C ASN A 166 -35.60 3.14 7.79
N ILE A 167 -36.54 3.07 6.84
CA ILE A 167 -37.86 2.46 7.00
C ILE A 167 -37.79 1.02 6.47
N LYS A 168 -38.09 0.04 7.33
CA LYS A 168 -38.08 -1.38 6.95
C LYS A 168 -39.37 -1.77 6.24
N ASN A 169 -39.24 -2.54 5.16
CA ASN A 169 -40.35 -3.20 4.52
C ASN A 169 -40.96 -4.23 5.48
N LYS A 170 -42.29 -4.25 5.58
CA LYS A 170 -43.04 -5.16 6.44
C LYS A 170 -42.88 -6.64 6.02
N ASP A 171 -42.62 -6.89 4.74
CA ASP A 171 -42.59 -8.24 4.19
C ASP A 171 -41.17 -8.87 4.25
N ASN A 172 -40.13 -8.11 3.89
CA ASN A 172 -38.76 -8.64 3.74
C ASN A 172 -37.74 -8.11 4.77
N LYS A 173 -38.14 -7.24 5.71
CA LYS A 173 -37.26 -6.56 6.70
C LYS A 173 -36.12 -5.71 6.12
N GLU A 174 -35.92 -5.68 4.82
CA GLU A 174 -34.99 -4.78 4.13
C GLU A 174 -35.45 -3.32 4.19
N TYR A 175 -34.51 -2.39 4.14
CA TYR A 175 -34.83 -0.97 4.08
C TYR A 175 -35.41 -0.60 2.72
N LEU A 176 -36.49 0.20 2.72
CA LEU A 176 -37.08 0.69 1.49
C LEU A 176 -36.07 1.59 0.78
N SER A 177 -35.92 1.40 -0.52
CA SER A 177 -35.09 2.24 -1.36
C SER A 177 -35.61 2.23 -2.79
N PHE A 178 -35.39 3.32 -3.53
CA PHE A 178 -35.75 3.40 -4.94
C PHE A 178 -34.88 4.42 -5.67
N GLN A 179 -34.75 4.22 -6.99
CA GLN A 179 -34.09 5.17 -7.87
C GLN A 179 -35.14 6.12 -8.46
N MET A 180 -34.97 7.43 -8.27
CA MET A 180 -35.79 8.43 -8.97
C MET A 180 -35.48 8.36 -10.47
N ASP A 181 -36.52 8.48 -11.31
CA ASP A 181 -36.33 8.77 -12.73
C ASP A 181 -36.27 10.28 -13.00
N LYS A 182 -36.13 10.67 -14.26
CA LYS A 182 -36.01 12.08 -14.65
C LYS A 182 -37.26 12.88 -14.27
N THR A 183 -38.44 12.30 -14.44
CA THR A 183 -39.73 12.93 -14.13
C THR A 183 -39.94 13.06 -12.62
N ASP A 184 -39.63 12.01 -11.86
CA ASP A 184 -39.69 12.02 -10.39
C ASP A 184 -38.80 13.13 -9.83
N TYR A 185 -37.57 13.25 -10.36
CA TYR A 185 -36.62 14.23 -9.89
C TYR A 185 -36.99 15.66 -10.27
N GLN A 186 -37.57 15.87 -11.45
CA GLN A 186 -38.11 17.18 -11.86
C GLN A 186 -39.17 17.67 -10.88
N ILE A 187 -40.17 16.82 -10.59
CA ILE A 187 -41.22 17.13 -9.61
C ILE A 187 -40.61 17.45 -8.24
N TYR A 188 -39.64 16.64 -7.79
CA TYR A 188 -38.96 16.88 -6.52
C TYR A 188 -38.27 18.26 -6.45
N LEU A 189 -37.68 18.72 -7.55
CA LEU A 189 -36.94 20.00 -7.62
C LEU A 189 -37.84 21.25 -7.72
N GLU A 190 -39.10 21.12 -8.12
CA GLU A 190 -40.04 22.25 -8.20
C GLU A 190 -40.26 22.93 -6.84
N MET A 191 -40.11 22.17 -5.74
CA MET A 191 -40.32 22.67 -4.39
C MET A 191 -39.02 23.18 -3.77
N ASN A 192 -38.87 24.50 -3.66
CA ASN A 192 -37.76 25.17 -2.96
C ASN A 192 -37.92 25.13 -1.42
N GLY A 193 -38.11 23.95 -0.85
CA GLY A 193 -38.31 23.73 0.59
C GLY A 193 -37.26 22.79 1.21
N ASN A 194 -37.50 22.36 2.46
CA ASN A 194 -36.71 21.29 3.06
C ASN A 194 -36.94 19.95 2.32
N LYS A 195 -36.01 19.01 2.47
CA LYS A 195 -36.03 17.70 1.78
C LYS A 195 -37.36 16.96 1.97
N HIS A 196 -37.94 17.06 3.16
CA HIS A 196 -39.20 16.42 3.49
C HIS A 196 -40.40 17.04 2.74
N SER A 197 -40.48 18.38 2.64
CA SER A 197 -41.54 19.05 1.87
C SER A 197 -41.45 18.71 0.38
N ALA A 198 -40.24 18.64 -0.17
CA ALA A 198 -40.03 18.20 -1.56
C ALA A 198 -40.47 16.75 -1.78
N MET A 199 -40.22 15.86 -0.81
CA MET A 199 -40.70 14.47 -0.88
C MET A 199 -42.24 14.37 -0.77
N LYS A 200 -42.87 15.24 0.02
CA LYS A 200 -44.34 15.33 0.10
C LYS A 200 -44.94 15.83 -1.22
N HIS A 201 -44.34 16.86 -1.82
CA HIS A 201 -44.73 17.37 -3.15
C HIS A 201 -44.57 16.29 -4.23
N LEU A 202 -43.49 15.50 -4.16
CA LEU A 202 -43.30 14.34 -5.02
C LEU A 202 -44.44 13.32 -4.84
N TYR A 203 -44.81 12.97 -3.61
CA TYR A 203 -45.93 12.04 -3.36
C TYR A 203 -47.26 12.54 -3.96
N GLU A 204 -47.56 13.83 -3.82
CA GLU A 204 -48.80 14.43 -4.30
C GLU A 204 -48.91 14.40 -5.83
N ASN A 205 -47.79 14.56 -6.55
CA ASN A 205 -47.76 14.71 -8.01
C ASN A 205 -47.21 13.50 -8.79
N MET A 206 -46.66 12.49 -8.12
CA MET A 206 -46.17 11.26 -8.76
C MET A 206 -47.34 10.37 -9.22
N GLU A 207 -47.20 9.73 -10.39
CA GLU A 207 -48.15 8.71 -10.86
C GLU A 207 -48.15 7.46 -9.95
N TYR A 208 -49.27 6.74 -9.92
CA TYR A 208 -49.40 5.57 -9.05
C TYR A 208 -48.46 4.44 -9.49
N SER A 209 -47.52 4.08 -8.61
CA SER A 209 -46.51 3.05 -8.82
C SER A 209 -46.03 2.49 -7.48
N GLU A 210 -45.29 1.38 -7.50
CA GLU A 210 -44.65 0.84 -6.29
C GLU A 210 -43.71 1.86 -5.63
N LYS A 211 -43.08 2.75 -6.42
CA LYS A 211 -42.26 3.86 -5.90
C LYS A 211 -43.09 4.82 -5.05
N LYS A 212 -44.33 5.12 -5.46
CA LYS A 212 -45.22 6.06 -4.76
C LYS A 212 -45.55 5.60 -3.34
N GLU A 213 -45.68 4.30 -3.11
CA GLU A 213 -45.89 3.74 -1.76
C GLU A 213 -44.66 3.93 -0.86
N ILE A 214 -43.44 3.87 -1.42
CA ILE A 214 -42.22 4.17 -0.67
C ILE A 214 -42.16 5.68 -0.33
N VAL A 215 -42.44 6.55 -1.31
CA VAL A 215 -42.48 8.00 -1.11
C VAL A 215 -43.54 8.38 -0.07
N LYS A 216 -44.71 7.73 -0.09
CA LYS A 216 -45.77 7.89 0.91
C LYS A 216 -45.29 7.52 2.31
N ALA A 217 -44.62 6.39 2.47
CA ALA A 217 -44.08 5.98 3.76
C ALA A 217 -43.06 6.99 4.32
N ILE A 218 -42.24 7.59 3.46
CA ILE A 218 -41.30 8.66 3.84
C ILE A 218 -42.05 9.94 4.25
N ALA A 219 -43.06 10.34 3.47
CA ALA A 219 -43.85 11.54 3.74
C ALA A 219 -44.68 11.41 5.04
N GLU A 220 -45.22 10.23 5.35
CA GLU A 220 -45.99 9.96 6.56
C GLU A 220 -45.11 9.86 7.82
N ALA A 221 -43.83 9.51 7.69
CA ALA A 221 -42.91 9.37 8.82
C ALA A 221 -42.61 10.72 9.53
N ASN A 222 -42.92 11.86 8.91
CA ASN A 222 -42.74 13.22 9.47
C ASN A 222 -41.36 13.46 10.12
N ASN A 223 -40.32 12.82 9.62
CA ASN A 223 -38.94 12.92 10.10
C ASN A 223 -38.00 13.15 8.92
N GLU A 224 -37.21 14.23 8.95
CA GLU A 224 -36.24 14.54 7.89
C GLU A 224 -35.10 13.51 7.82
N ASN A 225 -34.79 12.83 8.93
CA ASN A 225 -33.77 11.78 9.00
C ASN A 225 -34.30 10.39 8.58
N SER A 226 -35.54 10.32 8.08
CA SER A 226 -36.13 9.05 7.63
C SER A 226 -35.52 8.55 6.32
N PHE A 227 -34.87 9.44 5.55
CA PHE A 227 -34.24 9.11 4.27
C PHE A 227 -33.02 9.96 3.95
N GLN A 228 -32.19 9.45 3.05
CA GLN A 228 -31.05 10.12 2.47
C GLN A 228 -31.13 10.08 0.94
N LEU A 229 -30.70 11.17 0.31
CA LEU A 229 -30.51 11.26 -1.13
C LEU A 229 -29.04 10.99 -1.44
N ILE A 230 -28.79 10.02 -2.30
CA ILE A 230 -27.46 9.66 -2.77
C ILE A 230 -27.37 10.01 -4.24
N CYS A 231 -26.52 10.98 -4.59
CA CYS A 231 -26.30 11.37 -5.98
C CYS A 231 -25.46 10.30 -6.72
N PRO A 232 -25.96 9.74 -7.84
CA PRO A 232 -25.15 8.88 -8.69
C PRO A 232 -24.01 9.66 -9.35
N SER A 233 -22.93 8.94 -9.65
CA SER A 233 -21.75 9.50 -10.30
C SER A 233 -21.91 9.54 -11.82
N TYR A 234 -21.62 10.68 -12.41
CA TYR A 234 -21.33 10.82 -13.83
C TYR A 234 -19.82 10.80 -14.06
N TYR A 235 -19.36 10.05 -15.05
CA TYR A 235 -17.94 9.92 -15.39
C TYR A 235 -17.63 10.71 -16.66
N ILE A 236 -16.94 11.84 -16.51
CA ILE A 236 -16.42 12.61 -17.64
C ILE A 236 -15.19 11.87 -18.18
N LYS A 237 -15.24 11.52 -19.47
CA LYS A 237 -14.20 10.78 -20.18
C LYS A 237 -13.43 11.73 -21.10
N LEU A 238 -12.14 11.85 -20.85
CA LEU A 238 -11.22 12.79 -21.51
C LEU A 238 -9.98 12.06 -22.00
N HIS A 239 -9.53 12.36 -23.22
CA HIS A 239 -8.18 12.03 -23.68
C HIS A 239 -7.22 13.11 -23.18
N TYR A 240 -6.51 12.80 -22.10
CA TYR A 240 -5.92 13.84 -21.26
C TYR A 240 -4.75 14.58 -21.92
N ASN A 241 -3.87 13.88 -22.63
CA ASN A 241 -2.73 14.54 -23.29
C ASN A 241 -3.19 15.38 -24.48
N THR A 242 -4.17 14.90 -25.24
CA THR A 242 -4.69 15.62 -26.42
C THR A 242 -5.60 16.79 -26.06
N GLU A 243 -6.49 16.62 -25.09
CA GLU A 243 -7.51 17.62 -24.73
C GLU A 243 -7.06 18.58 -23.62
N CYS A 244 -6.30 18.10 -22.62
CA CYS A 244 -5.97 18.93 -21.45
C CYS A 244 -4.58 19.53 -21.45
N LYS A 245 -3.57 18.91 -22.06
CA LYS A 245 -2.19 19.44 -22.03
C LYS A 245 -1.99 20.84 -22.64
N PRO A 246 -2.76 21.27 -23.66
CA PRO A 246 -2.71 22.67 -24.12
C PRO A 246 -3.07 23.66 -23.02
N ASN A 247 -3.89 23.22 -22.05
CA ASN A 247 -4.34 24.00 -20.91
C ASN A 247 -3.52 23.68 -19.67
N SER A 248 -2.88 24.71 -19.09
CA SER A 248 -2.10 24.50 -17.87
C SER A 248 -2.95 24.15 -16.64
N ASN A 249 -4.28 24.34 -16.68
CA ASN A 249 -5.17 24.13 -15.54
C ASN A 249 -6.23 23.06 -15.86
N ILE A 250 -6.27 22.00 -15.03
CA ILE A 250 -7.21 20.87 -15.16
C ILE A 250 -8.67 21.33 -15.15
N LEU A 251 -9.02 22.27 -14.27
CA LEU A 251 -10.40 22.77 -14.14
C LEU A 251 -10.86 23.45 -15.44
N THR A 252 -9.99 24.25 -16.04
CA THR A 252 -10.26 24.91 -17.32
C THR A 252 -10.41 23.90 -18.45
N CYS A 253 -9.59 22.84 -18.48
CA CYS A 253 -9.74 21.76 -19.47
C CYS A 253 -11.13 21.11 -19.39
N ILE A 254 -11.59 20.77 -18.18
CA ILE A 254 -12.90 20.15 -18.00
C ILE A 254 -14.01 21.08 -18.49
N ASP A 255 -13.93 22.37 -18.18
CA ASP A 255 -14.87 23.38 -18.65
C ASP A 255 -14.90 23.46 -20.19
N GLU A 256 -13.75 23.53 -20.85
CA GLU A 256 -13.65 23.58 -22.32
C GLU A 256 -14.18 22.31 -22.99
N HIS A 257 -13.92 21.14 -22.42
CA HIS A 257 -14.47 19.88 -22.90
C HIS A 257 -16.00 19.87 -22.83
N ILE A 258 -16.57 20.36 -21.72
CA ILE A 258 -18.02 20.48 -21.56
C ILE A 258 -18.56 21.45 -22.61
N LYS A 259 -17.98 22.64 -22.76
CA LYS A 259 -18.41 23.63 -23.78
C LYS A 259 -18.45 23.01 -25.17
N THR A 260 -17.36 22.36 -25.57
CA THR A 260 -17.23 21.72 -26.90
C THR A 260 -18.30 20.65 -27.11
N LYS A 261 -18.49 19.74 -26.13
CA LYS A 261 -19.53 18.71 -26.24
C LYS A 261 -20.96 19.26 -26.24
N CYS A 262 -21.20 20.38 -25.58
CA CYS A 262 -22.52 21.01 -25.58
C CYS A 262 -22.83 21.76 -26.89
N LEU A 263 -21.81 22.37 -27.51
CA LEU A 263 -21.98 23.15 -28.74
C LEU A 263 -22.04 22.24 -29.98
N ASP A 264 -21.22 21.19 -30.04
CA ASP A 264 -21.09 20.30 -31.19
C ASP A 264 -21.98 19.04 -31.08
N GLY A 265 -22.64 18.84 -29.94
CA GLY A 265 -23.41 17.63 -29.64
C GLY A 265 -24.75 17.56 -30.37
N VAL A 266 -24.97 16.48 -31.12
CA VAL A 266 -26.31 16.07 -31.54
C VAL A 266 -26.99 15.37 -30.37
N LYS A 267 -28.19 15.81 -29.97
CA LYS A 267 -28.98 15.15 -28.91
C LYS A 267 -29.15 13.67 -29.25
N ASN A 268 -28.70 12.81 -28.35
CA ASN A 268 -28.87 11.37 -28.44
C ASN A 268 -29.65 10.88 -27.21
N ASP A 269 -30.93 10.58 -27.41
CA ASP A 269 -31.81 10.16 -26.32
C ASP A 269 -31.42 8.79 -25.72
N GLU A 270 -30.70 7.95 -26.48
CA GLU A 270 -30.25 6.62 -26.01
C GLU A 270 -29.01 6.71 -25.12
N ASN A 271 -28.13 7.70 -25.34
CA ASN A 271 -26.91 7.93 -24.57
C ASN A 271 -26.75 9.45 -24.30
N PRO A 272 -27.47 9.99 -23.31
CA PRO A 272 -27.42 11.41 -22.99
C PRO A 272 -26.02 11.80 -22.51
N ASN A 273 -25.56 12.97 -22.95
CA ASN A 273 -24.28 13.51 -22.52
C ASN A 273 -24.45 14.37 -21.25
N ILE A 274 -23.34 14.85 -20.69
CA ILE A 274 -23.35 15.71 -19.51
C ILE A 274 -24.17 16.99 -19.70
N CYS A 275 -24.21 17.53 -20.92
CA CYS A 275 -24.96 18.73 -21.26
C CYS A 275 -26.46 18.48 -21.19
N ASP A 276 -26.94 17.33 -21.67
CA ASP A 276 -28.34 16.93 -21.56
C ASP A 276 -28.76 16.82 -20.09
N HIS A 277 -27.90 16.28 -19.22
CA HIS A 277 -28.15 16.20 -17.79
C HIS A 277 -28.18 17.58 -17.12
N LEU A 278 -27.22 18.45 -17.44
CA LEU A 278 -27.16 19.81 -16.90
C LEU A 278 -28.34 20.67 -17.37
N ILE A 279 -28.71 20.61 -18.65
CA ILE A 279 -29.87 21.34 -19.19
C ILE A 279 -31.16 20.87 -18.50
N ASN A 280 -31.35 19.56 -18.34
CA ASN A 280 -32.51 19.03 -17.63
C ASN A 280 -32.57 19.51 -16.18
N LEU A 281 -31.42 19.53 -15.49
CA LEU A 281 -31.32 20.07 -14.14
C LEU A 281 -31.66 21.56 -14.12
N PHE A 282 -31.07 22.38 -15.00
CA PHE A 282 -31.29 23.83 -15.02
C PHE A 282 -32.68 24.24 -15.48
N ASN A 283 -33.36 23.46 -16.33
CA ASN A 283 -34.77 23.67 -16.64
C ASN A 283 -35.68 23.44 -15.42
N SER A 284 -35.22 22.62 -14.47
CA SER A 284 -35.95 22.33 -13.21
C SER A 284 -35.59 23.34 -12.11
N LEU A 285 -34.40 23.94 -12.21
CA LEU A 285 -33.94 25.02 -11.35
C LEU A 285 -34.38 26.37 -11.94
N LYS A 286 -34.21 27.47 -11.19
CA LYS A 286 -34.70 28.80 -11.59
C LYS A 286 -34.05 29.28 -12.91
N ASP A 287 -34.72 30.21 -13.60
CA ASP A 287 -34.27 30.77 -14.89
C ASP A 287 -32.82 31.31 -14.88
N PHE A 288 -32.35 31.81 -13.73
CA PHE A 288 -31.00 32.36 -13.56
C PHE A 288 -29.88 31.33 -13.82
N GLN A 289 -30.06 30.07 -13.42
CA GLN A 289 -29.07 29.02 -13.66
C GLN A 289 -28.93 28.72 -15.16
N LEU A 290 -30.06 28.75 -15.88
CA LEU A 290 -30.09 28.56 -17.32
C LEU A 290 -29.38 29.71 -18.05
N GLU A 291 -29.64 30.96 -17.66
CA GLU A 291 -28.93 32.13 -18.19
C GLU A 291 -27.43 32.05 -17.95
N SER A 292 -27.03 31.67 -16.73
CA SER A 292 -25.62 31.50 -16.36
C SER A 292 -24.95 30.38 -17.16
N PHE A 293 -25.66 29.28 -17.40
CA PHE A 293 -25.16 28.18 -18.23
C PHE A 293 -25.02 28.59 -19.70
N HIS A 294 -25.98 29.30 -20.25
CA HIS A 294 -25.86 29.88 -21.60
C HIS A 294 -24.66 30.83 -21.68
N LYS A 295 -24.49 31.71 -20.69
CA LYS A 295 -23.33 32.61 -20.62
C LYS A 295 -22.02 31.83 -20.52
N PHE A 296 -21.96 30.75 -19.76
CA PHE A 296 -20.79 29.86 -19.68
C PHE A 296 -20.44 29.23 -21.04
N LEU A 297 -21.44 28.80 -21.82
CA LEU A 297 -21.20 28.20 -23.14
C LEU A 297 -20.70 29.22 -24.17
N THR A 298 -21.13 30.47 -24.08
CA THR A 298 -20.81 31.50 -25.09
C THR A 298 -19.68 32.44 -24.71
N THR A 299 -19.30 32.52 -23.42
CA THR A 299 -18.28 33.45 -22.91
C THR A 299 -17.28 32.72 -22.01
N ASP A 300 -16.07 33.28 -21.88
CA ASP A 300 -15.02 32.77 -20.97
C ASP A 300 -15.04 33.44 -19.58
N GLU A 301 -16.09 34.21 -19.29
CA GLU A 301 -16.22 34.95 -18.02
C GLU A 301 -16.62 34.05 -16.84
N LEU A 302 -17.26 32.92 -17.12
CA LEU A 302 -17.74 31.98 -16.10
C LEU A 302 -16.93 30.68 -16.13
N LYS A 303 -16.65 30.15 -14.94
CA LYS A 303 -16.06 28.82 -14.74
C LYS A 303 -17.03 27.95 -13.97
N LEU A 304 -17.28 26.75 -14.50
CA LEU A 304 -18.26 25.81 -13.95
C LEU A 304 -17.60 24.84 -12.97
N THR A 305 -16.43 24.30 -13.31
CA THR A 305 -15.77 23.27 -12.50
C THR A 305 -15.03 23.88 -11.32
N LYS A 306 -15.32 23.38 -10.11
CA LYS A 306 -14.74 23.85 -8.85
C LYS A 306 -14.11 22.70 -8.07
N PRO A 307 -12.97 22.94 -7.39
CA PRO A 307 -12.40 21.97 -6.47
C PRO A 307 -13.21 21.95 -5.17
N ARG A 308 -13.39 20.78 -4.57
CA ARG A 308 -13.96 20.63 -3.24
C ARG A 308 -12.85 20.23 -2.27
N GLY A 309 -12.47 21.19 -1.43
CA GLY A 309 -11.34 21.05 -0.50
C GLY A 309 -9.96 21.15 -1.15
N PRO A 310 -8.88 21.03 -0.36
CA PRO A 310 -7.50 21.00 -0.86
C PRO A 310 -7.25 19.73 -1.69
N TRP A 311 -6.57 19.87 -2.83
CA TRP A 311 -6.13 18.73 -3.62
C TRP A 311 -4.79 18.19 -3.12
N VAL A 312 -4.70 16.87 -3.03
CA VAL A 312 -3.53 16.10 -2.58
C VAL A 312 -2.86 15.41 -3.76
N HIS A 313 -1.53 15.30 -3.73
CA HIS A 313 -0.77 14.54 -4.72
C HIS A 313 -0.62 13.06 -4.30
N PRO A 314 -0.65 12.10 -5.24
CA PRO A 314 -0.81 12.28 -6.70
C PRO A 314 -2.25 12.63 -7.10
N LEU A 315 -2.38 13.45 -8.16
CA LEU A 315 -3.68 13.92 -8.68
C LEU A 315 -4.50 12.81 -9.34
N PHE A 316 -3.82 11.86 -10.01
CA PHE A 316 -4.43 10.73 -10.66
C PHE A 316 -4.02 9.41 -10.00
N HIS A 317 -4.95 8.49 -9.94
CA HIS A 317 -4.69 7.08 -9.69
C HIS A 317 -4.60 6.35 -11.04
N VAL A 318 -3.41 5.84 -11.35
CA VAL A 318 -3.15 4.99 -12.52
C VAL A 318 -3.17 3.54 -12.06
N TYR A 319 -3.94 2.69 -12.74
CA TYR A 319 -4.08 1.29 -12.36
C TYR A 319 -2.92 0.46 -12.90
N ASP A 320 -2.32 -0.41 -12.08
CA ASP A 320 -1.27 -1.33 -12.52
C ASP A 320 -1.87 -2.63 -13.05
N ARG A 321 -1.04 -3.46 -13.72
CA ARG A 321 -1.46 -4.81 -14.20
C ARG A 321 -2.13 -5.66 -13.12
N LYS A 322 -1.70 -5.52 -11.85
CA LYS A 322 -2.26 -6.27 -10.71
C LYS A 322 -3.67 -5.82 -10.33
N ASP A 323 -3.99 -4.54 -10.56
CA ASP A 323 -5.29 -3.98 -10.21
C ASP A 323 -6.35 -4.48 -11.19
N HIS A 324 -6.01 -4.58 -12.48
CA HIS A 324 -6.88 -5.20 -13.50
C HIS A 324 -7.19 -6.68 -13.24
N LEU A 325 -6.32 -7.39 -12.51
CA LEU A 325 -6.51 -8.80 -12.12
C LEU A 325 -7.30 -8.94 -10.80
N ASN A 326 -7.55 -7.84 -10.09
CA ASN A 326 -8.25 -7.87 -8.81
C ASN A 326 -9.77 -7.74 -9.03
N PRO A 327 -10.58 -8.79 -8.77
CA PRO A 327 -12.02 -8.76 -9.04
C PRO A 327 -12.79 -7.77 -8.15
N LYS A 328 -12.14 -7.23 -7.11
CA LYS A 328 -12.77 -6.30 -6.17
C LYS A 328 -12.62 -4.84 -6.56
N ILE A 329 -11.75 -4.54 -7.52
CA ILE A 329 -11.60 -3.19 -8.07
C ILE A 329 -12.43 -3.15 -9.34
N ASN A 330 -13.52 -2.37 -9.31
CA ASN A 330 -14.32 -2.15 -10.51
C ASN A 330 -13.66 -1.04 -11.33
N ILE A 331 -12.86 -1.42 -12.31
CA ILE A 331 -12.24 -0.53 -13.29
C ILE A 331 -13.07 -0.60 -14.57
N LEU A 332 -13.50 0.56 -15.07
CA LEU A 332 -14.23 0.62 -16.34
C LEU A 332 -13.31 0.08 -17.47
N PRO A 333 -13.85 -0.63 -18.48
CA PRO A 333 -13.03 -1.22 -19.54
C PRO A 333 -12.11 -0.22 -20.25
N ASP A 334 -12.64 0.98 -20.50
CA ASP A 334 -12.02 2.07 -21.23
C ASP A 334 -11.27 3.08 -20.33
N GLU A 335 -11.17 2.82 -19.03
CA GLU A 335 -10.49 3.68 -18.06
C GLU A 335 -8.98 3.34 -18.00
N PHE A 336 -8.15 4.36 -18.23
CA PHE A 336 -6.69 4.29 -18.03
C PHE A 336 -6.30 4.77 -16.63
N LYS A 337 -6.80 5.94 -16.24
CA LYS A 337 -6.53 6.58 -14.96
C LYS A 337 -7.76 7.31 -14.45
N ARG A 338 -7.88 7.42 -13.13
CA ARG A 338 -8.97 8.13 -12.45
C ARG A 338 -8.44 9.33 -11.70
N PHE A 339 -9.16 10.44 -11.72
CA PHE A 339 -8.88 11.52 -10.78
C PHE A 339 -9.04 11.00 -9.35
N ASN A 340 -8.04 11.26 -8.49
CA ASN A 340 -7.99 10.69 -7.15
C ASN A 340 -9.28 11.05 -6.39
N PRO A 341 -10.05 10.08 -5.86
CA PRO A 341 -11.31 10.37 -5.16
C PRO A 341 -11.18 11.31 -3.96
N GLN A 342 -9.99 11.44 -3.37
CA GLN A 342 -9.70 12.44 -2.33
C GLN A 342 -9.74 13.88 -2.87
N ASN A 343 -9.44 14.05 -4.16
CA ASN A 343 -9.55 15.32 -4.87
C ASN A 343 -10.92 15.35 -5.54
N SER A 344 -11.93 15.82 -4.81
CA SER A 344 -13.27 15.88 -5.38
C SER A 344 -13.51 17.18 -6.17
N ILE A 345 -14.31 17.07 -7.22
CA ILE A 345 -14.78 18.21 -8.03
C ILE A 345 -16.30 18.26 -8.00
N TYR A 346 -16.83 19.46 -8.14
CA TYR A 346 -18.26 19.71 -8.28
C TYR A 346 -18.48 20.90 -9.22
N PHE A 347 -19.71 21.07 -9.69
CA PHE A 347 -20.05 22.19 -10.54
C PHE A 347 -20.71 23.31 -9.73
N SER A 348 -20.32 24.56 -9.99
CA SER A 348 -20.95 25.75 -9.41
C SER A 348 -20.59 26.99 -10.22
N PHE A 349 -21.55 27.91 -10.38
CA PHE A 349 -21.27 29.24 -10.94
C PHE A 349 -20.88 30.27 -9.87
N SER A 350 -21.20 30.02 -8.61
CA SER A 350 -21.06 31.00 -7.53
C SER A 350 -19.81 30.81 -6.68
N ALA A 351 -19.29 29.58 -6.61
CA ALA A 351 -18.12 29.29 -5.78
C ALA A 351 -16.82 29.84 -6.37
N GLU A 352 -15.96 30.36 -5.49
CA GLU A 352 -14.62 30.83 -5.84
C GLU A 352 -13.63 29.66 -5.96
N ILE A 353 -12.57 29.85 -6.74
CA ILE A 353 -11.46 28.90 -6.84
C ILE A 353 -10.34 29.40 -5.93
N PRO A 354 -9.95 28.68 -4.87
CA PRO A 354 -8.90 29.13 -3.97
C PRO A 354 -7.56 29.30 -4.70
N GLU A 355 -6.92 30.45 -4.55
CA GLU A 355 -5.64 30.77 -5.20
C GLU A 355 -4.43 30.02 -4.59
N LYS A 356 -4.58 29.48 -3.37
CA LYS A 356 -3.49 28.83 -2.62
C LYS A 356 -2.96 27.54 -3.28
N TYR A 357 -3.75 26.88 -4.12
CA TYR A 357 -3.42 25.55 -4.67
C TYR A 357 -3.01 25.59 -6.14
N SER A 358 -2.12 24.67 -6.54
CA SER A 358 -1.75 24.49 -7.95
C SER A 358 -2.65 23.43 -8.60
N TYR A 359 -3.49 23.85 -9.54
CA TYR A 359 -4.36 22.96 -10.34
C TYR A 359 -3.68 22.52 -11.66
N VAL A 360 -2.35 22.59 -11.69
CA VAL A 360 -1.52 22.27 -12.85
C VAL A 360 -1.00 20.85 -12.71
N ASP A 361 -1.21 20.03 -13.73
CA ASP A 361 -0.53 18.76 -13.81
C ASP A 361 0.91 18.96 -14.28
N ASN A 362 1.84 18.73 -13.36
CA ASN A 362 3.26 18.93 -13.60
C ASN A 362 4.00 17.61 -13.88
N VAL A 363 3.29 16.49 -14.08
CA VAL A 363 3.96 15.20 -14.33
C VAL A 363 4.78 15.29 -15.62
N PRO A 364 6.13 15.24 -15.56
CA PRO A 364 6.95 15.36 -16.75
C PRO A 364 6.83 14.09 -17.61
N MET A 365 6.62 14.25 -18.91
CA MET A 365 6.51 13.13 -19.88
C MET A 365 7.84 12.68 -20.49
N ASN A 366 8.98 13.24 -20.07
CA ASN A 366 10.28 12.92 -20.66
C ASN A 366 10.96 11.73 -19.97
N PHE A 367 10.82 10.55 -20.57
CA PHE A 367 11.45 9.32 -20.08
C PHE A 367 12.35 8.70 -21.15
N LYS A 368 13.53 8.22 -20.73
CA LYS A 368 14.42 7.38 -21.56
C LYS A 368 14.06 5.92 -21.32
N LEU A 369 14.02 5.09 -22.36
CA LEU A 369 13.72 3.65 -22.27
C LEU A 369 14.70 2.92 -21.35
N ASN A 370 15.96 3.38 -21.33
CA ASN A 370 16.98 2.87 -20.42
C ASN A 370 16.63 3.00 -18.92
N LYS A 371 15.73 3.91 -18.52
CA LYS A 371 15.26 3.98 -17.12
C LYS A 371 14.40 2.78 -16.72
N TYR A 372 13.71 2.14 -17.67
CA TYR A 372 12.81 1.00 -17.41
C TYR A 372 13.53 -0.35 -17.54
N SER A 373 14.71 -0.39 -18.17
CA SER A 373 15.53 -1.60 -18.22
C SER A 373 16.28 -1.87 -16.90
N SER A 374 16.41 -0.87 -16.03
CA SER A 374 17.13 -0.93 -14.75
C SER A 374 16.31 -0.44 -13.55
N SER A 375 15.12 -1.02 -13.33
CA SER A 375 14.53 -0.88 -11.99
C SER A 375 15.44 -1.59 -10.97
N VAL A 376 15.67 -0.96 -9.81
CA VAL A 376 16.44 -1.56 -8.70
C VAL A 376 15.92 -2.94 -8.34
N PHE A 377 14.59 -3.04 -8.29
CA PHE A 377 13.88 -4.26 -7.99
C PHE A 377 14.20 -5.34 -9.04
N ASP A 378 14.26 -4.98 -10.32
CA ASP A 378 14.64 -5.89 -11.39
C ASP A 378 16.10 -6.32 -11.31
N THR A 379 17.02 -5.46 -10.87
CA THR A 379 18.43 -5.84 -10.72
C THR A 379 18.60 -6.84 -9.57
N PHE A 380 17.97 -6.60 -8.42
CA PHE A 380 17.95 -7.56 -7.31
C PHE A 380 17.28 -8.88 -7.70
N GLN A 381 16.11 -8.82 -8.32
CA GLN A 381 15.38 -10.03 -8.76
C GLN A 381 16.11 -10.78 -9.87
N ASN A 382 16.83 -10.09 -10.76
CA ASN A 382 17.66 -10.72 -11.79
C ASN A 382 18.87 -11.42 -11.15
N ILE A 383 19.59 -10.77 -10.23
CA ILE A 383 20.70 -11.43 -9.49
C ILE A 383 20.17 -12.63 -8.72
N PHE A 384 19.04 -12.46 -8.04
CA PHE A 384 18.39 -13.49 -7.24
C PHE A 384 17.93 -14.67 -8.11
N SER A 385 17.27 -14.42 -9.23
CA SER A 385 16.77 -15.46 -10.13
C SER A 385 17.89 -16.19 -10.87
N VAL A 386 18.97 -15.51 -11.25
CA VAL A 386 20.19 -16.14 -11.79
C VAL A 386 20.87 -17.01 -10.73
N PHE A 387 20.95 -16.52 -9.48
CA PHE A 387 21.48 -17.30 -8.37
C PHE A 387 20.63 -18.56 -8.12
N LYS A 388 19.29 -18.47 -8.18
CA LYS A 388 18.39 -19.62 -8.03
C LYS A 388 18.45 -20.62 -9.16
N LYS A 389 18.56 -20.18 -10.42
CA LYS A 389 18.74 -21.12 -11.54
C LYS A 389 20.00 -21.99 -11.38
N LYS A 390 21.00 -21.50 -10.66
CA LYS A 390 22.26 -22.21 -10.41
C LYS A 390 22.32 -22.95 -9.07
N SER A 391 21.41 -22.66 -8.13
CA SER A 391 21.50 -23.17 -6.76
C SER A 391 20.36 -24.13 -6.42
N THR A 392 20.73 -25.26 -5.81
CA THR A 392 19.74 -26.17 -5.21
C THR A 392 19.02 -25.51 -4.03
N PRO A 393 17.72 -25.77 -3.85
CA PRO A 393 16.96 -25.28 -2.70
C PRO A 393 17.58 -25.83 -1.40
N ILE A 394 17.58 -25.01 -0.35
CA ILE A 394 18.08 -25.42 0.96
C ILE A 394 16.97 -26.27 1.62
N PRO A 395 17.22 -27.53 1.99
CA PRO A 395 16.20 -28.34 2.66
C PRO A 395 15.90 -27.75 4.05
N PRO A 396 14.66 -27.86 4.55
CA PRO A 396 14.31 -27.44 5.91
C PRO A 396 15.01 -28.32 6.96
N ALA A 397 15.38 -27.74 8.10
CA ALA A 397 16.00 -28.51 9.18
C ALA A 397 14.97 -29.43 9.87
N SER A 398 15.28 -30.72 9.95
CA SER A 398 14.44 -31.66 10.71
C SER A 398 14.72 -31.53 12.21
N VAL A 399 13.71 -31.76 13.04
CA VAL A 399 13.87 -31.73 14.52
C VAL A 399 14.95 -32.70 14.98
N LYS A 400 15.05 -33.87 14.33
CA LYS A 400 16.09 -34.89 14.61
C LYS A 400 17.51 -34.38 14.31
N GLU A 401 17.69 -33.59 13.25
CA GLU A 401 18.99 -32.96 12.97
C GLU A 401 19.29 -31.84 13.96
N ILE A 402 18.29 -31.05 14.34
CA ILE A 402 18.45 -29.93 15.27
C ILE A 402 18.84 -30.47 16.66
N SER A 403 18.20 -31.54 17.13
CA SER A 403 18.50 -32.14 18.43
C SER A 403 19.93 -32.71 18.53
N GLN A 404 20.55 -33.04 17.40
CA GLN A 404 21.95 -33.48 17.34
C GLN A 404 22.95 -32.32 17.26
N LYS A 405 22.49 -31.11 16.91
CA LYS A 405 23.34 -29.91 16.74
C LYS A 405 23.22 -28.91 17.89
N ILE A 406 22.18 -29.03 18.71
CA ILE A 406 22.03 -28.25 19.94
C ILE A 406 22.72 -29.05 21.04
N GLU A 407 23.83 -28.50 21.53
CA GLU A 407 24.59 -29.08 22.64
C GLU A 407 24.04 -28.62 24.00
N ASP A 408 23.39 -27.44 24.03
CA ASP A 408 22.88 -26.79 25.23
C ASP A 408 21.39 -26.43 25.03
N PHE A 409 20.53 -27.08 25.81
CA PHE A 409 19.08 -26.85 25.83
C PHE A 409 18.64 -25.89 26.94
N GLU A 410 19.58 -25.28 27.66
CA GLU A 410 19.25 -24.29 28.68
C GLU A 410 18.63 -23.03 28.06
N PHE A 411 17.68 -22.46 28.79
CA PHE A 411 17.14 -21.15 28.43
C PHE A 411 18.21 -20.09 28.66
N LYS A 412 18.41 -19.23 27.66
CA LYS A 412 19.39 -18.14 27.74
C LYS A 412 18.96 -17.16 28.83
N THR A 413 19.79 -17.02 29.86
CA THR A 413 19.61 -16.06 30.95
C THR A 413 20.64 -14.93 30.85
N ALA A 414 20.30 -13.76 31.38
CA ALA A 414 21.22 -12.63 31.47
C ALA A 414 22.36 -12.97 32.44
N LYS A 415 23.62 -12.75 32.03
CA LYS A 415 24.78 -13.21 32.79
C LYS A 415 25.34 -12.12 33.71
N ALA A 416 25.18 -10.85 33.36
CA ALA A 416 25.66 -9.73 34.15
C ALA A 416 24.81 -8.44 33.94
N PRO A 417 24.80 -7.50 34.91
CA PRO A 417 24.25 -6.17 34.67
C PRO A 417 25.06 -5.40 33.63
N VAL A 418 24.40 -4.48 32.93
CA VAL A 418 25.00 -3.68 31.86
C VAL A 418 26.09 -2.75 32.41
N GLN A 419 27.22 -2.65 31.71
CA GLN A 419 28.34 -1.77 32.08
C GLN A 419 28.16 -0.38 31.47
N CYS A 420 27.77 0.61 32.28
CA CYS A 420 27.47 1.96 31.78
C CYS A 420 28.67 2.82 31.40
N MET A 421 29.89 2.45 31.79
CA MET A 421 31.09 3.25 31.49
C MET A 421 31.39 3.41 29.99
N ALA A 422 30.96 2.46 29.17
CA ALA A 422 31.18 2.47 27.72
C ALA A 422 29.99 2.99 26.90
N VAL A 423 28.85 3.26 27.55
CA VAL A 423 27.60 3.66 26.87
C VAL A 423 27.56 5.18 26.75
N LYS A 424 27.88 5.74 25.57
CA LYS A 424 27.73 7.17 25.30
C LYS A 424 26.23 7.54 25.31
N LYS A 425 25.85 8.56 26.08
CA LYS A 425 24.48 9.10 26.07
C LYS A 425 24.16 9.67 24.70
N SER A 426 23.11 9.17 24.06
CA SER A 426 22.57 9.75 22.82
C SER A 426 21.05 9.81 22.80
N LEU A 427 20.34 8.92 23.50
CA LEU A 427 18.87 8.92 23.50
C LEU A 427 18.30 10.13 24.25
N ASP A 428 17.43 10.89 23.59
CA ASP A 428 16.63 11.96 24.19
C ASP A 428 15.13 11.64 24.07
N LEU A 429 14.48 11.42 25.21
CA LEU A 429 13.05 11.10 25.31
C LEU A 429 12.17 12.35 25.46
N SER A 430 12.70 13.56 25.25
CA SER A 430 11.90 14.80 25.28
C SER A 430 11.27 15.16 23.94
N ILE A 431 11.85 14.70 22.82
CA ILE A 431 11.40 15.01 21.46
C ILE A 431 10.08 14.31 21.16
N GLU A 432 9.09 15.03 20.62
CA GLU A 432 7.80 14.45 20.21
C GLU A 432 7.95 13.45 19.05
N VAL A 433 7.08 12.44 19.00
CA VAL A 433 7.14 11.39 17.97
C VAL A 433 6.96 11.95 16.56
N ASP A 434 6.08 12.94 16.39
CA ASP A 434 5.84 13.57 15.08
C ASP A 434 7.11 14.26 14.55
N ILE A 435 7.81 15.02 15.40
CA ILE A 435 9.08 15.66 15.05
C ILE A 435 10.14 14.60 14.72
N PHE A 436 10.26 13.55 15.54
CA PHE A 436 11.24 12.48 15.35
C PHE A 436 11.00 11.71 14.04
N LYS A 437 9.73 11.51 13.67
CA LYS A 437 9.28 10.89 12.40
C LYS A 437 9.67 11.74 11.19
N VAL A 438 9.40 13.04 11.21
CA VAL A 438 9.76 13.95 10.11
C VAL A 438 11.27 14.09 9.99
N ALA A 439 12.00 14.19 11.11
CA ALA A 439 13.46 14.19 11.13
C ALA A 439 14.05 12.89 10.56
N GLY A 440 13.44 11.74 10.84
CA GLY A 440 13.81 10.45 10.24
C GLY A 440 13.77 10.46 8.72
N VAL A 441 12.69 11.01 8.14
CA VAL A 441 12.56 11.16 6.70
C VAL A 441 13.58 12.15 6.13
N GLU A 442 13.77 13.31 6.76
CA GLU A 442 14.76 14.31 6.33
C GLU A 442 16.19 13.76 6.37
N ASN A 443 16.54 12.98 7.39
CA ASN A 443 17.84 12.31 7.47
C ASN A 443 18.04 11.31 6.33
N ILE A 444 17.02 10.49 6.01
CA ILE A 444 17.11 9.56 4.89
C ILE A 444 17.23 10.34 3.56
N CYS A 445 16.50 11.45 3.38
CA CYS A 445 16.67 12.32 2.21
C CYS A 445 18.13 12.81 2.09
N ASN A 446 18.75 13.30 3.17
CA ASN A 446 20.14 13.74 3.16
C ASN A 446 21.12 12.60 2.77
N VAL A 447 20.83 11.37 3.20
CA VAL A 447 21.59 10.18 2.80
C VAL A 447 21.41 9.89 1.30
N ILE A 448 20.19 9.98 0.79
CA ILE A 448 19.89 9.83 -0.64
C ILE A 448 20.65 10.89 -1.44
N ASP A 449 20.61 12.16 -1.00
CA ASP A 449 21.26 13.29 -1.66
C ASP A 449 22.76 13.06 -1.75
N LYS A 450 23.39 12.62 -0.65
CA LYS A 450 24.80 12.27 -0.62
C LYS A 450 25.14 11.21 -1.69
N TYR A 451 24.37 10.12 -1.76
CA TYR A 451 24.62 9.04 -2.72
C TYR A 451 24.33 9.45 -4.17
N ALA A 452 23.25 10.20 -4.40
CA ALA A 452 22.89 10.71 -5.71
C ALA A 452 23.94 11.69 -6.26
N LEU A 453 24.41 12.63 -5.44
CA LEU A 453 25.39 13.65 -5.82
C LEU A 453 26.80 13.09 -6.05
N THR A 454 27.22 12.06 -5.30
CA THR A 454 28.54 11.43 -5.52
C THR A 454 28.70 10.83 -6.92
N GLN A 455 27.61 10.35 -7.53
CA GLN A 455 27.65 9.79 -8.89
C GLN A 455 27.61 10.87 -9.99
N ASP A 456 27.10 12.07 -9.71
CA ASP A 456 27.02 13.15 -10.70
C ASP A 456 28.37 13.83 -11.00
N SER A 457 29.36 13.70 -10.10
CA SER A 457 30.69 14.32 -10.25
C SER A 457 31.53 13.75 -11.42
N ASP A 458 31.15 12.60 -11.97
CA ASP A 458 31.86 11.89 -13.04
C ASP A 458 31.34 12.18 -14.47
N PHE A 459 30.25 12.96 -14.64
CA PHE A 459 29.61 13.21 -15.95
C PHE A 459 30.46 13.98 -16.98
N LYS A 460 31.57 14.60 -16.58
CA LYS A 460 32.50 15.23 -17.54
C LYS A 460 33.31 14.22 -18.36
N LYS A 461 33.23 12.91 -18.06
CA LYS A 461 33.90 11.86 -18.84
C LYS A 461 32.84 10.98 -19.51
N LYS A 462 32.86 10.89 -20.85
CA LYS A 462 32.06 9.91 -21.60
C LYS A 462 32.26 8.52 -20.99
N PRO A 463 31.25 7.90 -20.38
CA PRO A 463 31.41 6.60 -19.75
C PRO A 463 31.51 5.53 -20.84
N LYS A 464 32.48 4.61 -20.70
CA LYS A 464 32.51 3.37 -21.50
C LYS A 464 31.34 2.48 -21.02
N GLU A 465 30.64 1.79 -21.92
CA GLU A 465 29.41 1.02 -21.65
C GLU A 465 29.44 0.12 -20.39
N LYS A 466 30.60 -0.48 -20.06
CA LYS A 466 30.78 -1.28 -18.82
C LYS A 466 30.66 -0.48 -17.51
N LYS A 467 30.76 0.85 -17.54
CA LYS A 467 30.56 1.74 -16.38
C LYS A 467 29.08 2.13 -16.19
N MET A 468 28.27 2.18 -17.25
CA MET A 468 26.84 2.49 -17.12
C MET A 468 26.09 1.42 -16.31
N GLN A 469 26.46 0.13 -16.46
CA GLN A 469 25.91 -0.96 -15.63
C GLN A 469 26.26 -0.88 -14.13
N LYS A 470 27.31 -0.15 -13.74
CA LYS A 470 27.67 0.07 -12.33
C LYS A 470 26.94 1.28 -11.71
N LEU A 471 26.53 2.25 -12.53
CA LEU A 471 25.77 3.43 -12.09
C LEU A 471 24.31 3.06 -11.72
N ASP A 472 23.80 1.96 -12.26
CA ASP A 472 22.43 1.48 -12.01
C ASP A 472 22.23 0.66 -10.72
N GLN A 473 23.28 0.41 -9.92
CA GLN A 473 23.14 -0.31 -8.64
C GLN A 473 22.94 0.67 -7.46
N ILE A 474 22.16 0.29 -6.46
CA ILE A 474 22.08 1.04 -5.19
C ILE A 474 23.39 0.83 -4.43
N GLU A 475 23.91 1.89 -3.83
CA GLU A 475 25.12 1.81 -3.02
C GLU A 475 24.92 0.84 -1.84
N LYS A 476 25.89 -0.07 -1.64
CA LYS A 476 25.86 -1.03 -0.52
C LYS A 476 25.89 -0.29 0.81
N GLY A 477 24.99 -0.66 1.71
CA GLY A 477 24.77 -0.03 3.01
C GLY A 477 23.50 0.80 3.06
N PHE A 478 22.98 1.29 1.93
CA PHE A 478 21.81 2.17 1.92
C PHE A 478 20.55 1.55 2.52
N HIS A 479 20.27 0.27 2.23
CA HIS A 479 19.09 -0.39 2.84
C HIS A 479 19.25 -0.58 4.34
N ILE A 480 20.50 -0.76 4.82
CA ILE A 480 20.79 -0.87 6.25
C ILE A 480 20.49 0.47 6.92
N ASP A 481 20.97 1.60 6.36
CA ASP A 481 20.69 2.94 6.89
C ASP A 481 19.19 3.22 6.93
N CYS A 482 18.48 3.02 5.81
CA CYS A 482 17.04 3.25 5.71
C CYS A 482 16.25 2.38 6.70
N ILE A 483 16.50 1.07 6.73
CA ILE A 483 15.75 0.16 7.62
C ILE A 483 16.09 0.45 9.09
N LEU A 484 17.35 0.69 9.43
CA LEU A 484 17.78 0.90 10.82
C LEU A 484 17.22 2.20 11.39
N VAL A 485 17.31 3.31 10.65
CA VAL A 485 16.76 4.61 11.07
C VAL A 485 15.24 4.51 11.23
N SER A 486 14.52 3.93 10.27
CA SER A 486 13.07 3.75 10.40
C SER A 486 12.69 2.79 11.53
N THR A 487 13.49 1.75 11.80
CA THR A 487 13.26 0.85 12.95
C THR A 487 13.45 1.59 14.27
N HIS A 488 14.41 2.52 14.33
CA HIS A 488 14.62 3.39 15.48
C HIS A 488 13.44 4.33 15.71
N VAL A 489 12.89 4.95 14.67
CA VAL A 489 11.69 5.81 14.78
C VAL A 489 10.46 5.02 15.28
N GLU A 490 10.24 3.80 14.80
CA GLU A 490 9.17 2.92 15.31
C GLU A 490 9.40 2.53 16.78
N ALA A 491 10.63 2.15 17.13
CA ALA A 491 10.96 1.79 18.51
C ALA A 491 10.84 2.99 19.46
N TYR A 492 11.23 4.19 19.01
CA TYR A 492 11.07 5.42 19.76
C TYR A 492 9.60 5.72 20.10
N ASN A 493 8.73 5.58 19.10
CA ASN A 493 7.28 5.70 19.28
C ASN A 493 6.76 4.69 20.32
N LEU A 494 7.15 3.41 20.22
CA LEU A 494 6.77 2.38 21.19
C LEU A 494 7.24 2.72 22.61
N ILE A 495 8.51 3.14 22.77
CA ILE A 495 9.08 3.53 24.07
C ILE A 495 8.34 4.71 24.69
N ARG A 496 8.01 5.74 23.93
CA ARG A 496 7.26 6.90 24.44
C ARG A 496 5.82 6.55 24.82
N GLN A 497 5.17 5.69 24.05
CA GLN A 497 3.84 5.17 24.38
C GLN A 497 3.85 4.35 25.68
N PHE A 498 4.84 3.48 25.88
CA PHE A 498 4.98 2.74 27.16
C PHE A 498 5.15 3.63 28.38
N LEU A 499 5.79 4.78 28.20
CA LEU A 499 6.05 5.74 29.26
C LEU A 499 4.91 6.75 29.42
N ASN A 500 3.80 6.60 28.68
CA ASN A 500 2.68 7.53 28.65
C ASN A 500 3.12 8.98 28.37
N LEU A 501 4.13 9.16 27.51
CA LEU A 501 4.64 10.47 27.09
C LEU A 501 3.91 11.03 25.88
N GLU A 502 3.00 10.25 25.27
CA GLU A 502 2.17 10.65 24.14
C GLU A 502 0.74 10.90 24.60
N ASN A 503 0.10 11.93 24.05
CA ASN A 503 -1.32 12.15 24.25
C ASN A 503 -2.11 11.03 23.53
N VAL A 504 -3.07 10.44 24.22
CA VAL A 504 -3.92 9.35 23.70
C VAL A 504 -4.64 9.77 22.41
N LEU A 505 -5.00 11.05 22.29
CA LEU A 505 -5.67 11.60 21.11
C LEU A 505 -4.73 11.82 19.90
N SER A 506 -3.42 11.77 20.10
CA SER A 506 -2.41 11.96 19.05
C SER A 506 -1.54 10.72 18.83
N LEU A 507 -2.01 9.53 19.23
CA LEU A 507 -1.26 8.29 19.06
C LEU A 507 -1.05 7.95 17.59
N VAL A 508 0.21 7.70 17.23
CA VAL A 508 0.59 7.30 15.87
C VAL A 508 0.88 5.81 15.85
N ARG A 509 0.21 5.07 14.96
CA ARG A 509 0.57 3.69 14.60
C ARG A 509 1.38 3.68 13.32
N TYR A 510 2.42 2.84 13.28
CA TYR A 510 3.26 2.61 12.10
C TYR A 510 3.88 3.88 11.52
N THR A 511 4.82 4.49 12.25
CA THR A 511 5.56 5.67 11.76
C THR A 511 6.24 5.41 10.41
N SER A 512 6.58 4.15 10.09
CA SER A 512 7.11 3.72 8.79
C SER A 512 6.16 3.96 7.61
N LEU A 513 4.83 4.03 7.84
CA LEU A 513 3.86 4.35 6.79
C LEU A 513 4.04 5.79 6.30
N TYR A 514 4.40 6.72 7.19
CA TYR A 514 4.72 8.09 6.80
C TYR A 514 5.91 8.10 5.85
N THR A 515 7.00 7.43 6.21
CA THR A 515 8.19 7.28 5.34
C THR A 515 7.84 6.63 4.00
N HIS A 516 7.02 5.59 3.99
CA HIS A 516 6.55 4.95 2.75
C HIS A 516 5.75 5.91 1.85
N LYS A 517 4.73 6.59 2.41
CA LYS A 517 3.88 7.52 1.66
C LYS A 517 4.69 8.71 1.14
N PHE A 518 5.56 9.26 1.98
CA PHE A 518 6.44 10.37 1.61
C PHE A 518 7.32 10.01 0.42
N PHE A 519 8.05 8.89 0.47
CA PHE A 519 8.91 8.50 -0.66
C PHE A 519 8.13 8.07 -1.92
N LYS A 520 6.84 7.72 -1.78
CA LYS A 520 5.95 7.51 -2.92
C LYS A 520 5.55 8.83 -3.59
N SER A 521 5.29 9.88 -2.81
CA SER A 521 4.86 11.20 -3.33
C SER A 521 6.02 12.16 -3.62
N VAL A 522 7.23 11.88 -3.16
CA VAL A 522 8.39 12.78 -3.28
C VAL A 522 8.75 13.15 -4.72
N THR A 523 8.37 12.30 -5.68
CA THR A 523 8.56 12.55 -7.12
C THR A 523 7.68 13.67 -7.66
N SER A 524 6.73 14.17 -6.86
CA SER A 524 5.73 15.18 -7.26
C SER A 524 5.78 16.47 -6.44
N LEU A 525 6.61 16.54 -5.38
CA LEU A 525 6.69 17.69 -4.48
C LEU A 525 7.71 18.73 -5.00
N LYS A 526 7.23 19.83 -5.60
CA LYS A 526 8.07 20.96 -6.03
C LYS A 526 8.86 21.54 -4.85
N GLY A 527 10.14 21.86 -5.07
CA GLY A 527 11.03 22.43 -4.05
C GLY A 527 11.80 21.42 -3.19
N ASN A 528 11.50 20.12 -3.33
CA ASN A 528 12.33 19.07 -2.74
C ASN A 528 13.47 18.70 -3.71
N PHE A 529 14.71 18.51 -3.23
CA PHE A 529 15.85 18.13 -4.08
C PHE A 529 15.61 16.81 -4.84
N LEU A 530 14.77 15.95 -4.29
CA LEU A 530 14.37 14.67 -4.86
C LEU A 530 13.40 14.80 -6.06
N TYR A 531 12.88 16.00 -6.33
CA TYR A 531 12.01 16.29 -7.47
C TYR A 531 12.76 16.15 -8.79
N ASP A 532 12.21 15.36 -9.72
CA ASP A 532 12.75 15.11 -11.07
C ASP A 532 14.19 14.52 -11.16
N ASN A 533 14.81 14.12 -10.04
CA ASN A 533 16.12 13.47 -10.06
C ASN A 533 15.98 11.92 -10.17
N PRO A 534 16.27 11.30 -11.33
CA PRO A 534 16.03 9.87 -11.54
C PRO A 534 16.84 8.98 -10.59
N ASN A 535 18.07 9.39 -10.27
CA ASN A 535 18.94 8.66 -9.37
C ASN A 535 18.39 8.72 -7.95
N ALA A 536 17.88 9.87 -7.51
CA ALA A 536 17.32 10.02 -6.18
C ALA A 536 15.98 9.28 -6.02
N ILE A 537 15.11 9.32 -7.05
CA ILE A 537 13.83 8.59 -7.10
C ILE A 537 14.05 7.09 -6.94
N LYS A 538 15.12 6.57 -7.53
CA LYS A 538 15.52 5.16 -7.43
C LYS A 538 15.77 4.74 -5.96
N TYR A 539 16.52 5.53 -5.21
CA TYR A 539 16.77 5.28 -3.79
C TYR A 539 15.50 5.46 -2.95
N ALA A 540 14.71 6.50 -3.22
CA ALA A 540 13.45 6.76 -2.53
C ALA A 540 12.46 5.60 -2.67
N ARG A 541 12.21 5.10 -3.89
CA ARG A 541 11.34 3.95 -4.14
C ARG A 541 11.81 2.68 -3.43
N SER A 542 13.14 2.45 -3.41
CA SER A 542 13.71 1.28 -2.74
C SER A 542 13.54 1.35 -1.23
N CYS A 543 13.86 2.51 -0.62
CA CYS A 543 13.67 2.72 0.81
C CYS A 543 12.19 2.66 1.20
N GLY A 544 11.31 3.34 0.46
CA GLY A 544 9.86 3.31 0.69
C GLY A 544 9.28 1.89 0.65
N SER A 545 9.82 0.99 -0.17
CA SER A 545 9.39 -0.42 -0.20
C SER A 545 9.97 -1.24 0.96
N ALA A 546 11.20 -0.94 1.37
CA ALA A 546 11.92 -1.66 2.43
C ALA A 546 11.35 -1.38 3.83
N VAL A 547 10.96 -0.13 4.12
CA VAL A 547 10.46 0.27 5.45
C VAL A 547 9.16 -0.44 5.84
N LEU A 548 8.38 -0.95 4.88
CA LEU A 548 7.15 -1.72 5.16
C LEU A 548 7.41 -3.06 5.87
N TYR A 549 8.63 -3.60 5.80
CA TYR A 549 8.97 -4.85 6.47
C TYR A 549 9.28 -4.66 7.96
N ILE A 550 9.54 -3.43 8.40
CA ILE A 550 9.79 -3.09 9.82
C ILE A 550 8.54 -3.34 10.66
N PRO A 551 7.37 -2.72 10.38
CA PRO A 551 6.18 -2.97 11.17
C PRO A 551 5.68 -4.42 11.03
N ALA A 552 5.95 -5.07 9.89
CA ALA A 552 5.63 -6.49 9.71
C ALA A 552 6.43 -7.42 10.66
N VAL A 553 7.61 -6.99 11.13
CA VAL A 553 8.39 -7.70 12.15
C VAL A 553 7.99 -7.26 13.57
N LEU A 554 7.83 -5.95 13.81
CA LEU A 554 7.59 -5.42 15.17
C LEU A 554 6.17 -5.68 15.71
N TYR A 555 5.14 -5.68 14.86
CA TYR A 555 3.73 -5.74 15.29
C TYR A 555 3.05 -7.07 14.91
N ARG A 556 3.82 -8.14 14.70
CA ARG A 556 3.26 -9.44 14.29
C ARG A 556 2.44 -10.06 15.41
N ARG A 557 1.15 -10.30 15.18
CA ARG A 557 0.24 -10.96 16.12
C ARG A 557 0.47 -12.45 16.20
N ASN A 558 0.21 -13.00 17.37
CA ASN A 558 0.21 -14.43 17.59
C ASN A 558 -1.02 -15.07 16.92
N LEU A 559 -0.89 -16.33 16.51
CA LEU A 559 -1.98 -17.15 15.95
C LEU A 559 -3.03 -17.52 17.00
N TYR A 560 -2.64 -17.67 18.26
CA TYR A 560 -3.52 -18.14 19.32
C TYR A 560 -4.35 -17.02 19.97
N VAL A 561 -3.70 -15.88 20.25
CA VAL A 561 -4.35 -14.68 20.80
C VAL A 561 -3.97 -13.49 19.91
N PRO A 562 -4.80 -13.16 18.90
CA PRO A 562 -4.47 -12.17 17.89
C PRO A 562 -4.78 -10.73 18.35
N GLU A 563 -4.16 -10.29 19.44
CA GLU A 563 -4.32 -8.93 19.98
C GLU A 563 -3.19 -7.98 19.57
N THR A 564 -3.43 -6.67 19.71
CA THR A 564 -2.34 -5.69 19.69
C THR A 564 -1.51 -5.84 20.95
N PHE A 565 -0.21 -5.74 20.80
CA PHE A 565 0.70 -5.62 21.92
C PHE A 565 1.66 -4.46 21.63
N LEU A 566 2.12 -3.84 22.70
CA LEU A 566 3.28 -2.99 22.67
C LEU A 566 4.43 -3.81 23.26
N SER A 567 5.43 -4.14 22.43
CA SER A 567 6.69 -4.81 22.83
C SER A 567 7.73 -4.67 21.73
N LEU A 568 9.01 -4.55 22.09
CA LEU A 568 10.11 -4.52 21.13
C LEU A 568 10.55 -5.91 20.66
N TYR A 569 10.05 -7.00 21.27
CA TYR A 569 10.47 -8.37 20.91
C TYR A 569 9.32 -9.36 20.62
N LEU A 570 8.10 -9.09 21.09
CA LEU A 570 6.98 -10.04 20.88
C LEU A 570 6.64 -10.19 19.40
N GLY A 571 6.76 -9.13 18.59
CA GLY A 571 6.56 -9.23 17.14
C GLY A 571 7.53 -10.21 16.49
N LEU A 572 8.83 -10.13 16.82
CA LEU A 572 9.81 -11.10 16.33
C LEU A 572 9.48 -12.51 16.81
N SER A 573 9.06 -12.65 18.08
CA SER A 573 8.73 -13.95 18.68
C SER A 573 7.54 -14.61 17.99
N ASN A 574 6.49 -13.83 17.70
CA ASN A 574 5.31 -14.28 16.97
C ASN A 574 5.62 -14.58 15.49
N LEU A 575 6.52 -13.81 14.88
CA LEU A 575 6.93 -14.03 13.49
C LEU A 575 7.64 -15.37 13.30
N VAL A 576 8.55 -15.72 14.21
CA VAL A 576 9.35 -16.96 14.12
C VAL A 576 8.80 -18.09 14.99
N SER A 577 7.71 -17.85 15.70
CA SER A 577 7.06 -18.81 16.62
C SER A 577 8.01 -19.38 17.68
N SER A 578 8.87 -18.52 18.26
CA SER A 578 9.85 -18.90 19.28
C SER A 578 10.24 -17.71 20.14
N ASN A 579 10.68 -17.94 21.37
CA ASN A 579 11.09 -16.89 22.31
C ASN A 579 12.61 -16.61 22.26
N PRO A 580 13.07 -15.37 22.47
CA PRO A 580 14.50 -15.04 22.43
C PRO A 580 15.39 -15.84 23.40
N SER A 581 14.83 -16.25 24.55
CA SER A 581 15.52 -17.08 25.53
C SER A 581 15.61 -18.56 25.11
N SER A 582 14.79 -19.01 24.15
CA SER A 582 14.75 -20.40 23.71
C SER A 582 16.07 -20.82 23.03
N PRO A 583 16.57 -22.05 23.26
CA PRO A 583 17.72 -22.59 22.53
C PRO A 583 17.43 -22.80 21.02
N PHE A 584 16.16 -22.77 20.62
CA PHE A 584 15.73 -22.96 19.22
C PHE A 584 15.53 -21.64 18.44
N PHE A 585 15.69 -20.48 19.09
CA PHE A 585 15.32 -19.19 18.52
C PHE A 585 16.06 -18.88 17.21
N GLU A 586 17.36 -19.12 17.17
CA GLU A 586 18.21 -18.85 16.00
C GLU A 586 17.87 -19.78 14.83
N TYR A 587 17.56 -21.04 15.10
CA TYR A 587 17.07 -21.98 14.09
C TYR A 587 15.72 -21.53 13.53
N SER A 588 14.81 -21.05 14.38
CA SER A 588 13.49 -20.57 13.97
C SER A 588 13.61 -19.36 13.03
N ILE A 589 14.49 -18.41 13.34
CA ILE A 589 14.82 -17.27 12.46
C ILE A 589 15.37 -17.75 11.11
N ILE A 590 16.34 -18.68 11.12
CA ILE A 590 16.98 -19.16 9.90
C ILE A 590 15.97 -19.91 9.01
N GLU A 591 15.15 -20.80 9.57
CA GLU A 591 14.15 -21.54 8.80
C GLU A 591 13.07 -20.63 8.22
N PHE A 592 12.65 -19.59 8.97
CA PHE A 592 11.79 -18.54 8.44
C PHE A 592 12.42 -17.86 7.21
N LEU A 593 13.70 -17.47 7.28
CA LEU A 593 14.42 -16.86 6.17
C LEU A 593 14.63 -17.82 5.00
N VAL A 594 14.88 -19.12 5.26
CA VAL A 594 15.02 -20.16 4.24
C VAL A 594 13.74 -20.30 3.43
N SER A 595 12.57 -20.17 4.05
CA SER A 595 11.28 -20.25 3.35
C SER A 595 11.15 -19.18 2.25
N TYR A 596 11.62 -17.96 2.51
CA TYR A 596 11.65 -16.85 1.56
C TYR A 596 12.77 -16.96 0.55
N PHE A 597 13.95 -17.36 1.03
CA PHE A 597 15.10 -17.61 0.18
C PHE A 597 14.73 -18.64 -0.89
N ASN A 598 14.13 -19.78 -0.54
CA ASN A 598 13.78 -20.85 -1.48
C ASN A 598 12.73 -20.45 -2.52
N LYS A 599 11.71 -19.69 -2.14
CA LYS A 599 10.68 -19.15 -3.06
C LYS A 599 11.24 -18.13 -4.06
N GLY A 600 12.42 -17.62 -3.76
CA GLY A 600 13.16 -16.66 -4.53
C GLY A 600 12.59 -15.26 -4.56
N ALA A 601 12.13 -14.81 -3.39
CA ALA A 601 11.59 -13.49 -3.20
C ALA A 601 12.66 -12.53 -2.67
N ALA A 602 12.75 -11.32 -3.24
CA ALA A 602 13.51 -10.20 -2.67
C ALA A 602 13.16 -9.89 -1.20
N LYS A 603 11.97 -10.33 -0.76
CA LYS A 603 11.53 -10.34 0.64
C LYS A 603 12.58 -10.89 1.62
N PHE A 604 13.36 -11.89 1.21
CA PHE A 604 14.43 -12.45 2.04
C PHE A 604 15.38 -11.37 2.57
N LEU A 605 15.84 -10.47 1.68
CA LEU A 605 16.82 -9.44 2.05
C LEU A 605 16.23 -8.46 3.07
N TYR A 606 15.02 -7.96 2.82
CA TYR A 606 14.39 -6.99 3.71
C TYR A 606 14.03 -7.60 5.06
N TYR A 607 13.48 -8.82 5.11
CA TYR A 607 13.26 -9.51 6.38
C TYR A 607 14.56 -9.77 7.13
N PHE A 608 15.62 -10.14 6.43
CA PHE A 608 16.90 -10.40 7.05
C PHE A 608 17.47 -9.14 7.70
N ILE A 609 17.49 -8.01 6.99
CA ILE A 609 17.97 -6.73 7.54
C ILE A 609 17.05 -6.27 8.69
N SER A 610 15.72 -6.30 8.51
CA SER A 610 14.76 -5.87 9.54
C SER A 610 14.86 -6.68 10.84
N ILE A 611 14.99 -8.01 10.78
CA ILE A 611 15.12 -8.85 11.98
C ILE A 611 16.40 -8.50 12.75
N ILE A 612 17.53 -8.36 12.05
CA ILE A 612 18.80 -8.02 12.70
C ILE A 612 18.78 -6.58 13.24
N SER A 613 18.17 -5.63 12.52
CA SER A 613 17.97 -4.26 13.02
C SER A 613 17.13 -4.21 14.28
N VAL A 614 16.04 -4.98 14.38
CA VAL A 614 15.21 -5.06 15.60
C VAL A 614 16.01 -5.61 16.79
N LEU A 615 16.89 -6.60 16.57
CA LEU A 615 17.78 -7.11 17.62
C LEU A 615 18.77 -6.04 18.10
N HIS A 616 19.41 -5.31 17.18
CA HIS A 616 20.31 -4.21 17.55
C HIS A 616 19.61 -3.08 18.29
N ILE A 617 18.38 -2.74 17.87
CA ILE A 617 17.54 -1.74 18.52
C ILE A 617 17.15 -2.15 19.94
N ASN A 618 16.80 -3.42 20.17
CA ASN A 618 16.55 -3.95 21.52
C ASN A 618 17.75 -3.72 22.44
N ARG A 619 18.97 -4.04 21.96
CA ARG A 619 20.21 -3.82 22.71
C ARG A 619 20.46 -2.34 22.96
N TYR A 620 20.36 -1.50 21.93
CA TYR A 620 20.58 -0.05 22.04
C TYR A 620 19.65 0.60 23.08
N TYR A 621 18.34 0.35 23.02
CA TYR A 621 17.39 0.94 23.96
C TYR A 621 17.59 0.43 25.39
N TYR A 622 17.86 -0.88 25.55
CA TYR A 622 18.13 -1.44 26.87
C TYR A 622 19.34 -0.76 27.53
N GLU A 623 20.45 -0.63 26.81
CA GLU A 623 21.67 0.03 27.31
C GLU A 623 21.46 1.52 27.58
N GLN A 624 20.80 2.27 26.67
CA GLN A 624 20.54 3.70 26.84
C GLN A 624 19.60 3.98 28.01
N ILE A 625 18.51 3.22 28.15
CA ILE A 625 17.53 3.44 29.22
C ILE A 625 18.13 3.06 30.57
N TYR A 626 18.79 1.91 30.68
CA TYR A 626 19.42 1.47 31.92
C TYR A 626 20.46 2.47 32.43
N CYS A 627 21.32 2.97 31.53
CA CYS A 627 22.44 3.81 31.93
C CYS A 627 22.11 5.30 32.09
N HIS A 628 21.21 5.84 31.26
CA HIS A 628 20.98 7.29 31.18
C HIS A 628 19.56 7.73 31.56
N HIS A 629 18.61 6.80 31.60
CA HIS A 629 17.19 7.07 31.91
C HIS A 629 16.63 6.08 32.94
N ASN A 630 17.43 5.72 33.95
CA ASN A 630 17.13 4.62 34.88
C ASN A 630 15.75 4.73 35.57
N LYS A 631 15.24 5.96 35.78
CA LYS A 631 13.88 6.20 36.28
C LYS A 631 12.76 5.54 35.46
N HIS A 632 13.00 5.27 34.18
CA HIS A 632 12.07 4.64 33.24
C HIS A 632 12.36 3.15 33.03
N PHE A 633 13.47 2.65 33.57
CA PHE A 633 13.97 1.32 33.24
C PHE A 633 13.06 0.20 33.77
N ASP A 634 12.58 0.30 35.01
CA ASP A 634 11.75 -0.77 35.60
C ASP A 634 10.44 -1.00 34.83
N ALA A 635 9.83 0.07 34.31
CA ALA A 635 8.64 -0.01 33.48
C ALA A 635 8.90 -0.68 32.11
N LEU A 636 10.10 -0.49 31.55
CA LEU A 636 10.45 -0.92 30.20
C LEU A 636 11.23 -2.24 30.14
N LYS A 637 11.85 -2.66 31.24
CA LYS A 637 12.74 -3.83 31.32
C LYS A 637 12.10 -5.11 30.77
N SER A 638 10.81 -5.32 31.02
CA SER A 638 10.06 -6.51 30.56
C SER A 638 9.65 -6.46 29.09
N LYS A 639 9.84 -5.32 28.42
CA LYS A 639 9.46 -5.08 27.02
C LYS A 639 10.64 -5.14 26.04
N MET A 640 11.85 -5.37 26.56
CA MET A 640 13.11 -5.41 25.80
C MET A 640 13.90 -6.70 26.07
N ILE A 641 14.77 -7.08 25.14
CA ILE A 641 15.71 -8.19 25.33
C ILE A 641 17.02 -7.68 25.93
N HIS A 642 17.56 -8.41 26.92
CA HIS A 642 18.86 -8.10 27.53
C HIS A 642 20.02 -8.12 26.50
N PRO A 643 20.98 -7.18 26.57
CA PRO A 643 22.13 -7.09 25.66
C PRO A 643 22.91 -8.40 25.48
N ASP A 644 23.22 -9.10 26.58
CA ASP A 644 23.92 -10.41 26.54
C ASP A 644 23.19 -11.46 25.69
N ILE A 645 21.85 -11.51 25.80
CA ILE A 645 21.02 -12.47 25.08
C ILE A 645 21.03 -12.10 23.59
N VAL A 646 20.86 -10.81 23.26
CA VAL A 646 20.95 -10.30 21.89
C VAL A 646 22.32 -10.63 21.28
N GLN A 647 23.41 -10.36 21.99
CA GLN A 647 24.76 -10.64 21.51
C GLN A 647 24.98 -12.13 21.26
N SER A 648 24.49 -12.99 22.14
CA SER A 648 24.52 -14.46 21.96
C SER A 648 23.79 -14.87 20.68
N ILE A 649 22.56 -14.39 20.49
CA ILE A 649 21.72 -14.65 19.32
C ILE A 649 22.44 -14.21 18.03
N LEU A 650 22.94 -12.98 17.96
CA LEU A 650 23.63 -12.44 16.79
C LEU A 650 24.90 -13.23 16.45
N LYS A 651 25.68 -13.62 17.46
CA LYS A 651 26.90 -14.43 17.28
C LYS A 651 26.56 -15.82 16.75
N LYS A 652 25.52 -16.46 17.29
CA LYS A 652 25.07 -17.79 16.85
C LYS A 652 24.48 -17.74 15.44
N LEU A 653 23.66 -16.74 15.12
CA LEU A 653 23.14 -16.52 13.76
C LEU A 653 24.27 -16.35 12.74
N LYS A 654 25.28 -15.52 13.03
CA LYS A 654 26.46 -15.33 12.16
C LYS A 654 27.23 -16.64 11.94
N SER A 655 27.40 -17.43 13.00
CA SER A 655 28.03 -18.75 12.92
C SER A 655 27.20 -19.74 12.08
N MET A 656 25.89 -19.79 12.27
CA MET A 656 24.98 -20.65 11.50
C MET A 656 24.98 -20.30 10.01
N LEU A 657 24.94 -19.01 9.68
CA LEU A 657 25.01 -18.53 8.29
C LEU A 657 26.36 -18.85 7.62
N SER A 658 27.40 -19.06 8.40
CA SER A 658 28.71 -19.49 7.91
C SER A 658 28.82 -21.01 7.74
N SER A 659 27.83 -21.79 8.19
CA SER A 659 27.80 -23.25 8.02
C SER A 659 27.51 -23.63 6.57
N PRO A 660 28.01 -24.80 6.08
CA PRO A 660 27.86 -25.20 4.68
C PRO A 660 26.42 -25.23 4.16
N ARG A 661 25.44 -25.50 5.05
CA ARG A 661 24.01 -25.56 4.69
C ARG A 661 23.46 -24.18 4.33
N TYR A 662 23.81 -23.14 5.09
CA TYR A 662 23.23 -21.80 4.97
C TYR A 662 24.18 -20.77 4.34
N ALA A 663 25.45 -21.13 4.09
CA ALA A 663 26.48 -20.26 3.50
C ALA A 663 26.03 -19.53 2.23
N LYS A 664 25.21 -20.18 1.39
CA LYS A 664 24.65 -19.60 0.17
C LYS A 664 23.77 -18.36 0.43
N MET A 665 23.09 -18.30 1.57
CA MET A 665 22.28 -17.13 1.95
C MET A 665 23.19 -15.94 2.25
N MET A 666 24.28 -16.17 2.99
CA MET A 666 25.27 -15.14 3.32
C MET A 666 26.08 -14.70 2.10
N GLU A 667 26.42 -15.63 1.21
CA GLU A 667 27.07 -15.33 -0.08
C GLU A 667 26.20 -14.39 -0.93
N LEU A 668 24.91 -14.72 -1.07
CA LEU A 668 23.97 -13.86 -1.78
C LEU A 668 23.83 -12.49 -1.11
N TYR A 669 23.70 -12.46 0.22
CA TYR A 669 23.63 -11.22 0.97
C TYR A 669 24.87 -10.33 0.72
N ASN A 670 26.08 -10.87 0.86
CA ASN A 670 27.33 -10.11 0.66
C ASN A 670 27.51 -9.62 -0.79
N ASN A 671 26.95 -10.34 -1.77
CA ASN A 671 26.93 -9.88 -3.16
C ASN A 671 26.06 -8.62 -3.32
N LEU A 672 24.97 -8.54 -2.58
CA LEU A 672 23.93 -7.53 -2.71
C LEU A 672 24.11 -6.33 -1.77
N GLU A 673 24.66 -6.53 -0.58
CA GLU A 673 24.62 -5.57 0.53
C GLU A 673 25.96 -5.49 1.28
N SER A 674 26.08 -4.53 2.20
CA SER A 674 27.27 -4.32 3.05
C SER A 674 27.37 -5.34 4.19
N ASP A 675 28.60 -5.68 4.60
CA ASP A 675 28.90 -6.66 5.65
C ASP A 675 28.78 -6.12 7.09
N ILE A 676 28.42 -4.84 7.23
CA ILE A 676 28.30 -4.15 8.53
C ILE A 676 27.15 -4.65 9.42
N LEU A 677 26.18 -5.41 8.88
CA LEU A 677 24.93 -5.77 9.56
C LEU A 677 25.11 -6.48 10.91
N PHE A 678 26.17 -7.29 11.07
CA PHE A 678 26.47 -7.98 12.34
C PHE A 678 27.46 -7.22 13.24
N ASN A 679 27.92 -6.04 12.82
CA ASN A 679 28.84 -5.20 13.59
C ASN A 679 28.07 -4.16 14.41
N TYR A 680 27.95 -4.40 15.72
CA TYR A 680 27.21 -3.51 16.61
C TYR A 680 27.77 -2.08 16.62
N ASP A 681 29.08 -1.91 16.59
CA ASP A 681 29.71 -0.58 16.67
C ASP A 681 29.40 0.28 15.43
N GLU A 682 29.33 -0.34 14.24
CA GLU A 682 28.93 0.36 13.02
C GLU A 682 27.42 0.69 13.02
N MET A 683 26.59 -0.24 13.48
CA MET A 683 25.15 -0.03 13.57
C MET A 683 24.80 1.09 14.57
N ILE A 684 25.44 1.13 15.74
CA ILE A 684 25.24 2.22 16.70
C ILE A 684 25.71 3.56 16.15
N LYS A 685 26.81 3.62 15.39
CA LYS A 685 27.26 4.89 14.80
C LYS A 685 26.19 5.52 13.91
N ILE A 686 25.41 4.72 13.19
CA ILE A 686 24.28 5.20 12.39
C ILE A 686 23.20 5.79 13.32
N LEU A 687 22.83 5.06 14.38
CA LEU A 687 21.83 5.51 15.36
C LEU A 687 22.24 6.80 16.07
N MET A 688 23.47 6.86 16.59
CA MET A 688 23.97 8.04 17.29
C MET A 688 24.06 9.26 16.39
N LYS A 689 24.47 9.10 15.12
CA LYS A 689 24.45 10.21 14.15
C LYS A 689 23.03 10.71 13.91
N PHE A 690 22.06 9.80 13.86
CA PHE A 690 20.66 10.19 13.72
C PHE A 690 20.12 10.89 14.98
N ASP A 691 20.44 10.40 16.17
CA ASP A 691 20.07 11.07 17.44
C ASP A 691 20.64 12.49 17.49
N GLU A 692 21.93 12.65 17.14
CA GLU A 692 22.61 13.96 17.06
C GLU A 692 21.94 14.88 16.02
N PHE A 693 21.46 14.33 14.90
CA PHE A 693 20.71 15.07 13.88
C PHE A 693 19.32 15.50 14.38
N ALA A 694 18.56 14.58 14.98
CA ALA A 694 17.20 14.84 15.46
C ALA A 694 17.16 15.81 16.67
N GLN A 695 18.25 15.87 17.45
CA GLN A 695 18.41 16.82 18.57
C GLN A 695 18.76 18.25 18.12
N ASN A 696 19.09 18.46 16.85
CA ASN A 696 19.40 19.79 16.33
C ASN A 696 18.12 20.64 16.30
N LYS A 697 18.14 21.80 16.97
CA LYS A 697 17.02 22.74 17.04
C LYS A 697 16.52 23.17 15.66
N ASP A 698 17.42 23.45 14.72
CA ASP A 698 17.04 23.86 13.36
C ASP A 698 16.26 22.75 12.63
N VAL A 699 16.60 21.48 12.90
CA VAL A 699 15.87 20.33 12.34
C VAL A 699 14.50 20.21 12.98
N GLN A 700 14.41 20.38 14.30
CA GLN A 700 13.14 20.33 15.03
C GLN A 700 12.20 21.47 14.59
N GLU A 701 12.69 22.69 14.43
CA GLU A 701 11.91 23.84 13.96
C GLU A 701 11.39 23.62 12.52
N ARG A 702 12.25 23.10 11.63
CA ARG A 702 11.82 22.75 10.25
C ARG A 702 10.80 21.61 10.23
N ALA A 703 10.99 20.61 11.09
CA ALA A 703 10.05 19.51 11.22
C ALA A 703 8.70 19.99 11.76
N GLN A 704 8.70 20.84 12.79
CA GLN A 704 7.50 21.43 13.35
C GLN A 704 6.75 22.26 12.31
N LYS A 705 7.46 23.09 11.54
CA LYS A 705 6.83 23.86 10.45
C LYS A 705 6.15 22.97 9.41
N LYS A 706 6.77 21.84 9.03
CA LYS A 706 6.14 20.86 8.11
C LYS A 706 4.91 20.23 8.74
N ILE A 707 4.94 19.93 10.04
CA ILE A 707 3.80 19.36 10.78
C ILE A 707 2.66 20.38 10.88
N ASP A 708 2.96 21.65 11.11
CA ASP A 708 1.96 22.73 11.18
C ASP A 708 1.35 23.03 9.81
N GLU A 709 2.10 22.80 8.72
CA GLU A 709 1.62 22.87 7.34
C GLU A 709 0.79 21.64 6.92
N GLU A 710 0.97 20.49 7.61
CA GLU A 710 0.14 19.29 7.44
C GLU A 710 -1.21 19.53 8.15
N GLU A 711 -2.31 19.58 7.39
CA GLU A 711 -3.65 19.79 7.95
C GLU A 711 -4.06 18.60 8.84
N LYS A 712 -3.96 18.79 10.16
CA LYS A 712 -4.51 17.87 11.16
C LYS A 712 -6.01 18.14 11.26
N PRO A 713 -6.90 17.16 11.04
CA PRO A 713 -8.29 17.35 11.42
C PRO A 713 -8.34 17.56 12.93
N GLU A 714 -9.21 18.47 13.37
CA GLU A 714 -9.57 18.58 14.78
C GLU A 714 -10.28 17.28 15.19
N ILE A 715 -9.55 16.40 15.87
CA ILE A 715 -10.10 15.19 16.46
C ILE A 715 -10.46 15.53 17.89
N ASN A 716 -11.75 15.76 18.14
CA ASN A 716 -12.25 16.18 19.45
C ASN A 716 -12.73 14.99 20.29
N SER A 717 -12.79 13.78 19.71
CA SER A 717 -13.19 12.55 20.40
C SER A 717 -12.44 11.29 19.94
N LEU A 718 -12.41 10.26 20.80
CA LEU A 718 -11.86 8.94 20.48
C LEU A 718 -12.60 8.24 19.31
N GLU A 719 -13.88 8.56 19.11
CA GLU A 719 -14.72 8.04 18.01
C GLU A 719 -14.38 8.72 16.67
N GLU A 720 -14.13 10.03 16.68
CA GLU A 720 -13.60 10.77 15.53
C GLU A 720 -12.18 10.30 15.18
N MET A 721 -11.36 10.01 16.19
CA MET A 721 -10.02 9.42 15.98
C MET A 721 -10.13 8.05 15.31
N ALA A 722 -11.12 7.24 15.71
CA ALA A 722 -11.37 5.94 15.13
C ALA A 722 -11.83 6.02 13.66
N LYS A 723 -12.74 6.95 13.34
CA LYS A 723 -13.19 7.23 11.95
C LYS A 723 -12.10 7.83 11.08
N TYR A 724 -11.30 8.75 11.61
CA TYR A 724 -10.15 9.30 10.89
C TYR A 724 -9.13 8.22 10.55
N ASN A 725 -8.83 7.31 11.49
CA ASN A 725 -7.98 6.16 11.21
C ASN A 725 -8.55 5.18 10.15
N GLU A 726 -9.89 5.15 9.93
CA GLU A 726 -10.53 4.38 8.84
C GLU A 726 -10.31 5.00 7.45
N GLU A 727 -10.24 6.33 7.33
CA GLU A 727 -9.89 6.99 6.06
C GLU A 727 -8.41 6.83 5.68
N TRP A 728 -7.54 6.60 6.68
CA TRP A 728 -6.10 6.45 6.50
C TRP A 728 -5.67 5.03 6.17
N LEU A 729 -6.55 4.06 6.39
CA LEU A 729 -6.46 2.71 5.86
C LEU A 729 -7.02 2.72 4.43
N PRO A 730 -6.32 2.17 3.42
CA PRO A 730 -6.94 2.00 2.12
C PRO A 730 -8.20 1.15 2.31
N LYS A 731 -9.38 1.67 1.93
CA LYS A 731 -10.66 0.92 1.96
C LYS A 731 -10.42 -0.48 1.39
N LEU A 732 -10.33 -1.47 2.28
CA LEU A 732 -9.79 -2.77 1.99
C LEU A 732 -10.97 -3.67 1.67
N THR A 733 -11.06 -4.05 0.42
CA THR A 733 -12.04 -5.03 -0.01
C THR A 733 -11.71 -6.38 0.65
N LYS A 734 -12.64 -6.86 1.51
CA LYS A 734 -12.56 -8.12 2.28
C LYS A 734 -11.92 -9.27 1.48
N PRO A 735 -10.96 -10.05 2.03
CA PRO A 735 -10.35 -11.17 1.33
C PRO A 735 -11.39 -12.24 1.07
N THR A 736 -11.51 -12.66 -0.17
CA THR A 736 -12.25 -13.86 -0.53
C THR A 736 -11.35 -15.05 -0.20
N ILE A 737 -11.80 -15.92 0.70
CA ILE A 737 -11.26 -17.27 0.81
C ILE A 737 -11.64 -17.97 -0.50
N PRO A 738 -10.70 -18.59 -1.24
CA PRO A 738 -11.06 -19.34 -2.44
C PRO A 738 -11.98 -20.49 -2.02
N LEU A 739 -13.26 -20.41 -2.42
CA LEU A 739 -14.19 -21.53 -2.29
C LEU A 739 -13.64 -22.68 -3.14
N ASP A 740 -13.43 -23.83 -2.52
CA ASP A 740 -13.20 -25.08 -3.23
C ASP A 740 -14.44 -25.34 -4.10
N PRO A 741 -14.32 -25.58 -5.41
CA PRO A 741 -15.47 -25.86 -6.28
C PRO A 741 -16.28 -27.11 -5.88
N LYS A 742 -15.82 -27.87 -4.87
CA LYS A 742 -16.57 -28.98 -4.24
C LYS A 742 -17.45 -28.57 -3.06
N ASP A 743 -17.26 -27.39 -2.47
CA ASP A 743 -18.14 -26.86 -1.41
C ASP A 743 -19.34 -26.17 -2.04
N LYS A 744 -20.32 -26.97 -2.50
CA LYS A 744 -21.67 -26.43 -2.70
C LYS A 744 -22.25 -26.08 -1.32
N PRO A 745 -22.76 -24.85 -1.12
CA PRO A 745 -23.39 -24.50 0.14
C PRO A 745 -24.58 -25.43 0.38
N ASN A 746 -24.59 -26.07 1.55
CA ASN A 746 -25.72 -26.87 2.01
C ASN A 746 -26.93 -25.92 2.16
N PRO A 747 -28.02 -26.09 1.37
CA PRO A 747 -29.13 -25.13 1.35
C PRO A 747 -29.94 -25.07 2.66
N ASN A 748 -29.60 -25.90 3.66
CA ASN A 748 -30.34 -26.02 4.92
C ASN A 748 -29.65 -25.39 6.16
N ILE A 749 -28.57 -24.63 5.99
CA ILE A 749 -27.98 -23.86 7.10
C ILE A 749 -28.46 -22.42 6.97
N LYS A 750 -29.55 -22.09 7.68
CA LYS A 750 -29.94 -20.70 7.92
C LYS A 750 -28.91 -20.06 8.84
N PHE A 751 -28.09 -19.16 8.30
CA PHE A 751 -27.39 -18.20 9.14
C PHE A 751 -28.45 -17.35 9.83
N ASP A 752 -28.34 -17.24 11.15
CA ASP A 752 -29.23 -16.41 11.97
C ASP A 752 -29.02 -14.93 11.59
N GLU A 753 -29.98 -14.36 10.86
CA GLU A 753 -29.99 -12.96 10.40
C GLU A 753 -30.29 -11.95 11.55
N ASN A 754 -30.19 -12.37 12.81
CA ASN A 754 -30.36 -11.49 13.97
C ASN A 754 -29.04 -10.94 14.55
N VAL A 755 -27.93 -11.00 13.82
CA VAL A 755 -26.74 -10.22 14.20
C VAL A 755 -26.92 -8.78 13.73
N ARG A 756 -27.23 -7.91 14.69
CA ARG A 756 -27.35 -6.45 14.57
C ARG A 756 -26.21 -5.84 13.74
N SER A 757 -26.60 -4.96 12.83
CA SER A 757 -25.76 -3.93 12.22
C SER A 757 -25.50 -2.79 13.22
N ASP A 758 -24.80 -3.09 14.31
CA ASP A 758 -24.24 -2.02 15.13
C ASP A 758 -22.88 -1.64 14.53
N ASP A 759 -22.71 -0.35 14.26
CA ASP A 759 -21.49 0.35 13.80
C ASP A 759 -20.33 0.29 14.82
N ASN A 760 -20.17 -0.83 15.51
CA ASN A 760 -19.03 -1.11 16.38
C ASN A 760 -18.20 -2.23 15.77
N LEU A 761 -17.46 -1.89 14.71
CA LEU A 761 -16.23 -2.62 14.40
C LEU A 761 -15.31 -2.49 15.61
N THR A 762 -15.22 -3.56 16.40
CA THR A 762 -14.25 -3.64 17.49
C THR A 762 -12.84 -3.45 16.93
N LEU A 763 -11.92 -2.92 17.75
CA LEU A 763 -10.49 -2.76 17.39
C LEU A 763 -9.90 -4.02 16.73
N ALA A 764 -10.37 -5.21 17.11
CA ALA A 764 -9.96 -6.50 16.57
C ALA A 764 -10.26 -6.69 15.06
N ASP A 765 -11.35 -6.13 14.53
CA ASP A 765 -11.73 -6.29 13.13
C ASP A 765 -10.97 -5.33 12.20
N ARG A 766 -10.71 -4.10 12.66
CA ARG A 766 -9.89 -3.08 11.95
C ARG A 766 -8.43 -3.50 11.83
N ASP A 767 -7.95 -4.18 12.85
CA ASP A 767 -6.62 -4.73 12.92
C ASP A 767 -6.39 -5.94 12.01
N LYS A 768 -7.43 -6.75 11.81
CA LYS A 768 -7.44 -7.88 10.87
C LYS A 768 -7.38 -7.39 9.43
N GLU A 769 -8.02 -6.26 9.14
CA GLU A 769 -7.99 -5.62 7.82
C GLU A 769 -6.60 -5.04 7.48
N LEU A 770 -5.95 -4.38 8.44
CA LEU A 770 -4.56 -3.98 8.32
C LEU A 770 -3.60 -5.19 8.25
N GLU A 771 -3.88 -6.27 8.99
CA GLU A 771 -3.17 -7.54 8.86
C GLU A 771 -3.27 -8.08 7.43
N LEU A 772 -4.43 -7.99 6.78
CA LEU A 772 -4.65 -8.42 5.39
C LEU A 772 -3.87 -7.57 4.36
N HIS A 773 -3.67 -6.28 4.64
CA HIS A 773 -2.83 -5.40 3.82
C HIS A 773 -1.33 -5.67 4.03
N LEU A 774 -0.92 -5.89 5.28
CA LEU A 774 0.44 -6.34 5.62
C LEU A 774 0.68 -7.80 5.20
N PHE A 775 -0.36 -8.61 5.02
CA PHE A 775 -0.31 -10.04 4.63
C PHE A 775 0.41 -10.23 3.30
N LYS A 776 0.24 -9.26 2.38
CA LYS A 776 0.98 -9.18 1.11
C LYS A 776 2.50 -9.20 1.31
N TYR A 777 2.99 -8.70 2.44
CA TYR A 777 4.40 -8.69 2.82
C TYR A 777 4.74 -9.90 3.71
N ILE A 778 3.86 -10.25 4.67
CA ILE A 778 3.97 -11.34 5.67
C ILE A 778 4.02 -12.75 5.08
N GLY A 779 3.48 -12.97 3.88
CA GLY A 779 3.55 -14.21 3.10
C GLY A 779 2.77 -15.40 3.68
N ASN A 780 2.33 -16.31 2.81
CA ASN A 780 1.65 -17.55 3.24
C ASN A 780 2.67 -18.57 3.78
N LEU A 781 2.46 -19.02 5.01
CA LEU A 781 2.80 -20.39 5.40
C LEU A 781 1.71 -21.30 4.82
N PRO A 782 2.06 -22.35 4.05
CA PRO A 782 1.07 -23.37 3.74
C PRO A 782 0.65 -24.02 5.06
N ALA A 783 -0.66 -24.16 5.26
CA ALA A 783 -1.15 -25.23 6.12
C ALA A 783 -0.65 -26.53 5.47
N ASP A 784 0.21 -27.27 6.16
CA ASP A 784 0.66 -28.58 5.72
C ASP A 784 -0.56 -29.50 5.58
N LYS A 785 -1.05 -29.69 4.35
CA LYS A 785 -1.96 -30.77 3.96
C LYS A 785 -1.19 -32.11 3.86
N SER A 786 -0.32 -32.39 4.83
CA SER A 786 0.53 -33.60 4.83
C SER A 786 0.46 -34.40 6.14
N ALA A 787 -0.60 -34.21 6.93
CA ALA A 787 -0.94 -35.08 8.06
C ALA A 787 -2.40 -35.56 7.99
N SER A 788 -2.82 -36.11 6.84
CA SER A 788 -4.11 -36.82 6.71
C SER A 788 -4.20 -37.59 5.39
N SER A 789 -3.23 -38.47 5.12
CA SER A 789 -3.42 -39.57 4.17
C SER A 789 -2.27 -40.56 4.29
N THR A 790 -2.33 -41.43 5.29
CA THR A 790 -1.67 -42.73 5.22
C THR A 790 -2.52 -43.73 5.98
N GLU A 791 -3.64 -44.11 5.37
CA GLU A 791 -4.11 -45.48 5.52
C GLU A 791 -3.04 -46.37 4.90
N ASN A 792 -2.24 -47.03 5.73
CA ASN A 792 -1.62 -48.29 5.37
C ASN A 792 -1.61 -49.18 6.60
N GLN A 793 -2.28 -50.32 6.40
CA GLN A 793 -2.37 -51.45 7.31
C GLN A 793 -0.99 -51.88 7.82
N THR A 794 -0.85 -52.00 9.14
CA THR A 794 -0.11 -53.11 9.75
C THR A 794 -0.73 -53.42 11.11
N ASP A 795 -1.20 -54.65 11.23
CA ASP A 795 -1.68 -55.29 12.45
C ASP A 795 -0.67 -55.18 13.59
N LEU A 796 -1.06 -54.54 14.69
CA LEU A 796 -0.51 -54.83 16.02
C LEU A 796 -1.64 -54.78 17.05
N ALA A 797 -1.65 -55.82 17.86
CA ALA A 797 -2.74 -56.26 18.72
C ALA A 797 -3.28 -55.17 19.68
N PHE A 798 -4.60 -55.13 19.78
CA PHE A 798 -5.33 -54.56 20.91
C PHE A 798 -4.88 -55.24 22.21
N ASP A 799 -4.45 -54.43 23.18
CA ASP A 799 -4.50 -54.81 24.60
C ASP A 799 -5.58 -53.92 25.24
N GLU A 800 -6.75 -54.53 25.48
CA GLU A 800 -7.85 -53.95 26.24
C GLU A 800 -7.42 -53.82 27.72
N LYS A 801 -7.04 -52.61 28.16
CA LYS A 801 -7.21 -52.09 29.54
C LYS A 801 -6.51 -50.72 29.71
N VAL A 802 -7.21 -49.63 29.41
CA VAL A 802 -7.05 -48.35 30.14
C VAL A 802 -8.42 -47.67 30.18
N GLN A 803 -8.92 -47.37 31.39
CA GLN A 803 -10.20 -46.72 31.64
C GLN A 803 -10.12 -45.19 31.45
N PRO A 804 -11.26 -44.51 31.21
CA PRO A 804 -11.32 -43.07 30.97
C PRO A 804 -11.24 -42.28 32.28
N THR A 805 -10.06 -41.83 32.68
CA THR A 805 -9.89 -40.97 33.89
C THR A 805 -9.29 -39.59 33.62
N ASP A 806 -8.75 -39.31 32.43
CA ASP A 806 -8.02 -38.06 32.21
C ASP A 806 -8.92 -36.86 31.81
N ALA A 807 -10.20 -37.12 31.48
CA ALA A 807 -11.16 -36.06 31.12
C ALA A 807 -11.91 -35.46 32.32
N GLU A 808 -11.97 -36.17 33.45
CA GLU A 808 -12.58 -35.68 34.70
C GLU A 808 -11.55 -34.99 35.61
N GLU A 809 -10.28 -35.42 35.61
CA GLU A 809 -9.19 -34.70 36.30
C GLU A 809 -8.91 -33.30 35.71
N MET A 810 -8.99 -33.14 34.38
CA MET A 810 -8.86 -31.82 33.74
C MET A 810 -10.03 -30.87 34.04
N LYS A 811 -11.22 -31.41 34.35
CA LYS A 811 -12.38 -30.60 34.78
C LYS A 811 -12.31 -30.23 36.25
N ALA A 812 -11.70 -31.07 37.10
CA ALA A 812 -11.49 -30.76 38.51
C ALA A 812 -10.41 -29.67 38.70
N ALA A 813 -9.27 -29.76 37.99
CA ALA A 813 -8.20 -28.78 38.08
C ALA A 813 -8.60 -27.37 37.59
N SER A 814 -9.48 -27.28 36.58
CA SER A 814 -9.99 -25.98 36.10
C SER A 814 -11.00 -25.34 37.05
N LYS A 815 -11.65 -26.12 37.93
CA LYS A 815 -12.63 -25.60 38.90
C LYS A 815 -11.98 -25.18 40.22
N GLU A 816 -10.87 -25.83 40.58
CA GLU A 816 -10.08 -25.49 41.75
C GLU A 816 -9.29 -24.18 41.55
N HIS A 817 -8.83 -23.89 40.32
CA HIS A 817 -8.13 -22.64 40.00
C HIS A 817 -9.07 -21.40 39.93
N LEU A 818 -10.36 -21.61 39.62
CA LEU A 818 -11.39 -20.57 39.59
C LEU A 818 -11.89 -20.18 40.99
N ASN A 819 -11.86 -21.10 41.96
CA ASN A 819 -12.27 -20.81 43.34
C ASN A 819 -11.17 -20.10 44.16
N THR A 820 -9.90 -20.13 43.72
CA THR A 820 -8.77 -19.43 44.36
C THR A 820 -8.60 -17.97 43.92
N LEU A 821 -9.39 -17.47 42.96
CA LEU A 821 -9.38 -16.07 42.53
C LEU A 821 -10.49 -15.21 43.17
N ASP A 822 -11.43 -15.83 43.89
CA ASP A 822 -12.56 -15.17 44.57
C ASP A 822 -12.42 -15.14 46.12
N THR A 823 -11.22 -15.41 46.67
CA THR A 823 -10.97 -15.45 48.13
C THR A 823 -9.71 -14.71 48.60
N GLU A 824 -9.45 -13.52 48.04
CA GLU A 824 -8.57 -12.52 48.66
C GLU A 824 -9.23 -11.14 48.61
N ASP A 825 -10.39 -11.00 49.27
CA ASP A 825 -10.89 -9.72 49.80
C ASP A 825 -11.99 -10.01 50.84
N GLY A 826 -11.68 -9.79 52.12
CA GLY A 826 -12.66 -9.68 53.20
C GLY A 826 -12.58 -10.73 54.32
N ASN A 827 -11.83 -10.45 55.38
CA ASN A 827 -12.33 -10.58 56.75
C ASN A 827 -11.44 -9.77 57.73
N ASP A 828 -11.97 -8.62 58.14
CA ASP A 828 -11.59 -7.88 59.34
C ASP A 828 -12.40 -8.40 60.54
N ASP A 829 -11.76 -8.46 61.72
CA ASP A 829 -12.33 -8.35 63.07
C ASP A 829 -11.12 -8.03 63.99
N GLU A 830 -11.06 -7.00 64.85
CA GLU A 830 -12.06 -6.41 65.75
C GLU A 830 -11.68 -4.96 66.19
N THR A 831 -12.69 -4.08 66.21
CA THR A 831 -13.06 -3.02 67.19
C THR A 831 -12.07 -1.96 67.73
N GLN A 832 -12.41 -0.67 67.52
CA GLN A 832 -12.94 0.25 68.57
C GLN A 832 -13.35 1.63 68.01
N ASP A 833 -14.61 2.03 68.27
CA ASP A 833 -15.13 3.36 68.66
C ASP A 833 -14.67 4.64 67.88
N SER A 834 -15.48 5.60 67.41
CA SER A 834 -16.88 5.99 67.71
C SER A 834 -17.33 7.22 66.87
N TYR A 835 -18.66 7.36 66.73
CA TYR A 835 -19.52 8.55 66.47
C TYR A 835 -19.40 9.43 65.19
N ASN A 836 -20.43 9.29 64.32
CA ASN A 836 -21.43 10.30 63.90
C ASN A 836 -21.02 11.76 63.63
N ASN A 837 -21.27 12.27 62.42
CA ASN A 837 -22.55 12.92 62.03
C ASN A 837 -22.57 13.47 60.59
N GLU A 838 -23.81 13.62 60.11
CA GLU A 838 -24.34 13.96 58.80
C GLU A 838 -24.08 15.40 58.28
N GLU A 839 -24.57 15.61 57.05
CA GLU A 839 -24.96 16.84 56.32
C GLU A 839 -23.86 17.51 55.46
N GLU A 840 -23.84 17.29 54.14
CA GLU A 840 -24.67 17.84 53.04
C GLU A 840 -24.29 19.26 52.56
N GLU A 841 -23.94 19.29 51.27
CA GLU A 841 -24.26 20.30 50.25
C GLU A 841 -23.42 21.58 49.97
N THR A 842 -23.21 21.76 48.66
CA THR A 842 -23.05 22.99 47.84
C THR A 842 -21.66 23.64 47.58
N THR A 843 -21.19 23.42 46.34
CA THR A 843 -20.71 24.34 45.26
C THR A 843 -20.11 25.75 45.55
N PRO A 844 -19.33 26.31 44.60
CA PRO A 844 -18.01 26.96 44.80
C PRO A 844 -18.06 28.50 44.82
N PRO A 845 -16.89 29.16 45.02
CA PRO A 845 -16.72 30.55 44.56
C PRO A 845 -15.47 30.78 43.70
N GLU A 846 -15.64 31.54 42.63
CA GLU A 846 -14.70 32.54 42.08
C GLU A 846 -15.22 33.95 42.51
N PRO A 847 -14.57 35.07 42.17
CA PRO A 847 -13.15 35.48 42.33
C PRO A 847 -13.09 36.86 43.06
N ASP A 848 -11.91 37.48 43.22
CA ASP A 848 -11.80 38.95 43.31
C ASP A 848 -10.39 39.45 42.93
N ASN A 849 -10.38 40.52 42.14
CA ASN A 849 -9.23 41.29 41.66
C ASN A 849 -8.75 42.32 42.72
N ASP A 850 -7.49 42.76 42.62
CA ASP A 850 -7.15 44.19 42.51
C ASP A 850 -5.64 44.43 42.16
N GLU A 851 -5.46 45.16 41.05
CA GLU A 851 -4.48 46.19 40.63
C GLU A 851 -3.28 46.52 41.56
N ASP A 852 -2.05 46.94 41.17
CA ASP A 852 -1.27 47.32 39.96
C ASP A 852 0.15 47.68 40.57
N PRO A 853 1.08 48.48 40.01
CA PRO A 853 1.76 48.58 38.70
C PRO A 853 3.30 48.37 38.80
N ASN A 854 3.99 48.49 37.65
CA ASN A 854 5.40 48.86 37.44
C ASN A 854 6.51 47.78 37.40
N LEU A 855 7.12 47.73 36.20
CA LEU A 855 8.58 47.81 35.94
C LEU A 855 9.47 46.63 36.42
N LEU A 856 9.79 45.71 35.51
CA LEU A 856 11.04 45.71 34.70
C LEU A 856 11.14 44.48 33.79
#